data_AF-A0A2G2KC21-F1
#
_entry.id   AF-A0A2G2KC21-F1
#
_cell.length_a   1.000
_cell.length_b   1.000
_cell.length_c   1.000
_cell.angle_alpha   90.00
_cell.angle_beta   90.00
_cell.angle_gamma   90.00
#
_symmetry.space_group_name_H-M   'P 1'
#
loop_
_entity.id
_entity.type
_entity.pdbx_description
1 polymer ?
#
loop_
_entity_poly.entity_id
_entity_poly.type
_entity_poly.pdbx_seq_one_letter_code
_entity_poly.pdbx_strand_id
1 'polypeptide(L)'
;MKFNLRKNLLTILLLVGVCSGFAQKKKQDPWDFTKSENAQKSIQNTGYVRCASVEMDAIRKAKYPDMQTQEEFENWLAPLMQAKKAEIEQLSSVASYMAVVNIPIIFHIITDGTMPTNIVASQVQAQIDQLNSDFNNLSGSSYGVAASADINFIPAMVDPSGAPLAEPGINRVTAYGAGPFPAGDFDVGGGGLEIKSTGWDYNQYANVWVGGLTGGLLGYAQFPSNSTLPGMATNGGPSINSGVVCGTGTIGSVANPGTAAPYDLGRTLTHEVGHWIGLRHIWGDGDCSVDDFCADTPNASGSNFGCATGNDSCAADAGTDMVENYMDYSDDACMDTFTADQVLRILTVLDNADGLSNLSDSTTGSVDYSMIFTETDMNICETAGNPEFAFNYDASDGFGDTVNFTAVSVPAVGGIAFSQNSANADTNNITVTITGATSGTYVITVTGTYGTETKDVTLNLEVVASAVSNPNLTSPADTATNVADHTLVWDAIINATSYDVNIYDDAGLGAGNLVENATVNTNAYTATTLATQTMYYWTVTASNAVCATSSNVSGANSFETANINCETIVTTDNSLPIPAGNGVNDGTAAGEGSPAVQTISYGYGVTITDVNVTINIPHEWVEDVRLVLTSPAGTELELFANIIGNGVNFTNTVLDDQAATLLSDATGADAPYTGTYQPDNALSMFNGETSMGDWTLSVYDFWDTDNGTLESWSIEICGAPLPDADGDGVPDVTDNCINTPNSDQADEDGDNVGDVCDNCPTVANADQADADMDNIGDVCEDLDGDGILNDVDNCPDVANPGQEDVDGNGVGDACQDTDGDGVLDINDNCPTVANADQADVDGNGVGDACQDTDADGVIDIEDNCPLTANSSQEDANNDGIGDICESIDPADTLTPNGDGQNDTWNIKNIEYVANNTVKVFNRHGIKVFDASNYVNNTWGGESTEGGSGLLPAGSYYYVIEYTSTQGEAKVTKGWMYINY
;
A
#
# COMPACT_ATOMS: atom_id res chain seq x y z
N MET A 1 49.45 29.47 81.73
CA MET A 1 50.15 28.57 80.80
C MET A 1 49.13 27.55 80.31
N LYS A 2 48.92 27.43 79.00
CA LYS A 2 48.26 26.30 78.31
C LYS A 2 46.83 25.93 78.73
N PHE A 3 45.85 26.13 77.86
CA PHE A 3 44.57 25.38 77.81
C PHE A 3 44.15 25.29 76.34
N ASN A 4 44.09 24.10 75.70
CA ASN A 4 43.01 23.08 75.72
C ASN A 4 41.74 23.60 75.00
N LEU A 5 41.06 22.90 74.09
CA LEU A 5 40.73 21.47 74.06
C LEU A 5 40.21 21.04 72.66
N ARG A 6 40.22 19.73 72.41
CA ARG A 6 39.70 18.94 71.28
C ARG A 6 38.24 19.25 70.85
N LYS A 7 37.91 19.07 69.55
CA LYS A 7 36.90 18.09 69.04
C LYS A 7 36.74 18.06 67.50
N ASN A 8 36.37 16.87 67.04
CA ASN A 8 36.11 16.34 65.69
C ASN A 8 34.98 17.01 64.86
N LEU A 9 35.10 16.79 63.55
CA LEU A 9 34.10 16.49 62.48
C LEU A 9 32.97 17.48 62.12
N LEU A 10 32.78 17.61 60.78
CA LEU A 10 31.65 18.19 60.02
C LEU A 10 31.48 19.73 60.20
N THR A 11 31.32 20.59 59.19
CA THR A 11 30.54 20.47 57.95
C THR A 11 30.79 21.72 57.06
N ILE A 12 30.59 21.57 55.75
CA ILE A 12 30.03 22.54 54.78
C ILE A 12 30.95 23.61 54.14
N LEU A 13 31.22 23.35 52.85
CA LEU A 13 31.44 24.26 51.72
C LEU A 13 30.47 25.47 51.73
N LEU A 14 30.97 26.68 51.48
CA LEU A 14 30.42 27.60 50.46
C LEU A 14 31.26 28.90 50.37
N LEU A 15 31.62 29.25 49.12
CA LEU A 15 31.94 30.59 48.59
C LEU A 15 32.97 31.49 49.32
N VAL A 16 34.09 31.77 48.66
CA VAL A 16 34.33 32.99 47.86
C VAL A 16 35.78 32.93 47.35
N GLY A 17 35.93 32.72 46.05
CA GLY A 17 37.18 32.85 45.30
C GLY A 17 36.87 33.41 43.92
N VAL A 18 36.73 34.73 43.83
CA VAL A 18 36.47 35.47 42.58
C VAL A 18 37.75 36.21 42.18
N CYS A 19 38.01 36.24 40.87
CA CYS A 19 39.04 36.99 40.14
C CYS A 19 40.46 36.42 40.12
N SER A 20 40.75 35.52 39.17
CA SER A 20 41.68 35.79 38.05
C SER A 20 41.87 34.54 37.17
N GLY A 21 41.22 34.54 36.01
CA GLY A 21 41.30 33.46 35.03
C GLY A 21 40.48 33.75 33.76
N PHE A 22 40.55 34.99 33.24
CA PHE A 22 40.03 35.28 31.90
C PHE A 22 41.02 34.74 30.87
N ALA A 23 40.86 33.48 30.49
CA ALA A 23 41.22 33.04 29.14
C ALA A 23 39.98 33.29 28.28
N GLN A 24 40.01 34.32 27.44
CA GLN A 24 39.05 34.47 26.36
C GLN A 24 39.16 33.22 25.46
N LYS A 25 38.18 32.30 25.54
CA LYS A 25 37.85 31.49 24.36
C LYS A 25 37.44 32.51 23.30
N LYS A 26 38.27 32.73 22.27
CA LYS A 26 37.83 33.44 21.07
C LYS A 26 36.55 32.74 20.60
N LYS A 27 35.43 33.47 20.51
CA LYS A 27 34.26 32.97 19.77
C LYS A 27 34.76 32.59 18.38
N GLN A 28 34.61 31.32 18.00
CA GLN A 28 34.87 30.90 16.63
C GLN A 28 33.92 31.68 15.72
N ASP A 29 34.42 32.11 14.58
CA ASP A 29 33.60 32.68 13.53
C ASP A 29 32.67 31.57 13.01
N PRO A 30 31.33 31.68 13.16
CA PRO A 30 30.40 30.64 12.73
C PRO A 30 30.37 30.48 11.21
N TRP A 31 30.91 31.44 10.45
CA TRP A 31 30.94 31.42 8.98
C TRP A 31 32.25 30.87 8.40
N ASP A 32 33.14 30.37 9.26
CA ASP A 32 34.39 29.73 8.86
C ASP A 32 34.20 28.21 8.75
N PHE A 33 33.70 27.78 7.59
CA PHE A 33 33.40 26.37 7.30
C PHE A 33 34.64 25.47 7.24
N THR A 34 35.85 26.03 7.13
CA THR A 34 37.10 25.25 7.09
C THR A 34 37.37 24.43 8.37
N LYS A 35 36.50 24.53 9.36
CA LYS A 35 36.58 23.88 10.66
C LYS A 35 35.62 22.72 10.86
N SER A 36 34.62 22.50 10.00
CA SER A 36 33.80 21.30 10.09
C SER A 36 34.62 20.07 9.66
N GLU A 37 34.30 18.90 10.21
CA GLU A 37 35.04 17.67 9.92
C GLU A 37 34.94 17.30 8.43
N ASN A 38 33.73 17.39 7.85
CA ASN A 38 33.48 17.17 6.43
C ASN A 38 34.20 18.19 5.54
N ALA A 39 34.19 19.48 5.89
CA ALA A 39 34.93 20.48 5.14
C ALA A 39 36.45 20.27 5.24
N GLN A 40 36.97 19.82 6.39
CA GLN A 40 38.39 19.48 6.51
C GLN A 40 38.77 18.27 5.67
N LYS A 41 37.91 17.25 5.63
CA LYS A 41 38.08 16.08 4.74
C LYS A 41 38.07 16.51 3.27
N SER A 42 37.13 17.37 2.88
CA SER A 42 37.04 17.93 1.53
C SER A 42 38.29 18.74 1.16
N ILE A 43 38.68 19.71 2.00
CA ILE A 43 39.87 20.55 1.76
C ILE A 43 41.14 19.72 1.63
N GLN A 44 41.29 18.67 2.45
CA GLN A 44 42.48 17.82 2.42
C GLN A 44 42.61 17.02 1.11
N ASN A 45 41.49 16.63 0.51
CA ASN A 45 41.47 15.85 -0.72
C ASN A 45 41.43 16.71 -1.98
N THR A 46 40.73 17.85 -1.95
CA THR A 46 40.35 18.61 -3.14
C THR A 46 40.88 20.05 -3.13
N GLY A 47 41.21 20.58 -1.95
CA GLY A 47 41.56 21.99 -1.75
C GLY A 47 40.36 22.93 -1.62
N TYR A 48 39.14 22.40 -1.68
CA TYR A 48 37.89 23.16 -1.61
C TYR A 48 37.00 22.69 -0.44
N VAL A 49 36.04 23.52 -0.07
CA VAL A 49 34.86 23.10 0.70
C VAL A 49 33.75 22.83 -0.32
N ARG A 50 33.42 21.56 -0.54
CA ARG A 50 32.52 21.14 -1.62
C ARG A 50 31.12 21.72 -1.52
N CYS A 51 30.50 21.61 -0.34
CA CYS A 51 29.17 22.09 -0.02
C CYS A 51 29.16 22.55 1.46
N ALA A 52 28.25 23.46 1.83
CA ALA A 52 28.03 23.88 3.22
C ALA A 52 26.54 23.92 3.61
N SER A 53 25.68 23.19 2.90
CA SER A 53 24.22 23.21 3.10
C SER A 53 23.80 22.81 4.51
N VAL A 54 24.45 21.79 5.08
CA VAL A 54 24.18 21.29 6.45
C VAL A 54 24.67 22.28 7.50
N GLU A 55 25.88 22.81 7.35
CA GLU A 55 26.41 23.83 8.26
C GLU A 55 25.58 25.11 8.21
N MET A 56 25.12 25.51 7.03
CA MET A 56 24.24 26.68 6.87
C MET A 56 22.87 26.46 7.50
N ASP A 57 22.29 25.26 7.36
CA ASP A 57 21.05 24.88 8.04
C ASP A 57 21.21 24.94 9.57
N ALA A 58 22.31 24.41 10.12
CA ALA A 58 22.61 24.49 11.54
C ALA A 58 22.77 25.93 12.04
N ILE A 59 23.41 26.81 11.26
CA ILE A 59 23.54 28.24 11.58
C ILE A 59 22.18 28.93 11.56
N ARG A 60 21.32 28.62 10.57
CA ARG A 60 19.96 29.19 10.49
C ARG A 60 19.11 28.71 11.67
N LYS A 61 19.11 27.42 12.01
CA LYS A 61 18.43 26.85 13.18
C LYS A 61 18.89 27.49 14.49
N ALA A 62 20.19 27.77 14.65
CA ALA A 62 20.71 28.46 15.82
C ALA A 62 20.21 29.92 15.93
N LYS A 63 19.90 30.56 14.80
CA LYS A 63 19.34 31.92 14.75
C LYS A 63 17.82 31.94 14.85
N TYR A 64 17.17 30.90 14.33
CA TYR A 64 15.73 30.74 14.28
C TYR A 64 15.35 29.36 14.84
N PRO A 65 15.18 29.27 16.16
CA PRO A 65 15.01 27.99 16.85
C PRO A 65 13.68 27.29 16.53
N ASP A 66 12.72 27.98 15.92
CA ASP A 66 11.43 27.44 15.50
C ASP A 66 11.48 26.78 14.11
N MET A 67 12.65 26.76 13.44
CA MET A 67 12.84 25.98 12.20
C MET A 67 12.67 24.49 12.46
N GLN A 68 11.95 23.83 11.55
CA GLN A 68 11.73 22.39 11.57
C GLN A 68 13.05 21.62 11.64
N THR A 69 13.09 20.62 12.51
CA THR A 69 14.19 19.66 12.60
C THR A 69 14.19 18.72 11.39
N GLN A 70 15.30 18.01 11.17
CA GLN A 70 15.35 17.00 10.11
C GLN A 70 14.30 15.91 10.36
N GLU A 71 14.23 15.37 11.57
CA GLU A 71 13.26 14.35 11.96
C GLU A 71 11.81 14.78 11.68
N GLU A 72 11.45 16.02 12.04
CA GLU A 72 10.11 16.53 11.74
C GLU A 72 9.85 16.66 10.23
N PHE A 73 10.86 16.99 9.42
CA PHE A 73 10.73 17.07 7.96
C PHE A 73 10.55 15.69 7.34
N GLU A 74 11.35 14.70 7.77
CA GLU A 74 11.26 13.34 7.25
C GLU A 74 9.95 12.66 7.67
N ASN A 75 9.48 12.88 8.91
CA ASN A 75 8.18 12.38 9.37
C ASN A 75 7.01 12.98 8.57
N TRP A 76 7.15 14.22 8.09
CA TRP A 76 6.17 14.84 7.21
C TRP A 76 6.20 14.26 5.79
N LEU A 77 7.41 14.05 5.25
CA LEU A 77 7.59 13.64 3.85
C LEU A 77 7.31 12.15 3.62
N ALA A 78 7.63 11.28 4.58
CA ALA A 78 7.45 9.83 4.47
C ALA A 78 6.04 9.38 4.02
N PRO A 79 4.93 9.82 4.65
CA PRO A 79 3.59 9.43 4.19
C PRO A 79 3.25 9.97 2.80
N LEU A 80 3.77 11.15 2.42
CA LEU A 80 3.56 11.74 1.10
C LEU A 80 4.32 10.96 0.01
N MET A 81 5.54 10.51 0.29
CA MET A 81 6.29 9.66 -0.64
C MET A 81 5.60 8.31 -0.85
N GLN A 82 5.02 7.71 0.20
CA GLN A 82 4.23 6.48 0.06
C GLN A 82 2.96 6.71 -0.77
N ALA A 83 2.25 7.83 -0.55
CA ALA A 83 1.10 8.19 -1.35
C ALA A 83 1.47 8.44 -2.82
N LYS A 84 2.57 9.15 -3.09
CA LYS A 84 3.10 9.41 -4.44
C LYS A 84 3.52 8.11 -5.14
N LYS A 85 4.14 7.19 -4.39
CA LYS A 85 4.49 5.85 -4.89
C LYS A 85 3.25 5.05 -5.27
N ALA A 86 2.23 5.02 -4.42
CA ALA A 86 0.95 4.36 -4.72
C ALA A 86 0.20 5.04 -5.89
N GLU A 87 0.28 6.37 -6.02
CA GLU A 87 -0.25 7.12 -7.16
C GLU A 87 0.43 6.69 -8.47
N ILE A 88 1.77 6.65 -8.49
CA ILE A 88 2.55 6.19 -9.65
C ILE A 88 2.22 4.72 -9.99
N GLU A 89 2.03 3.87 -8.98
CA GLU A 89 1.61 2.48 -9.15
C GLU A 89 0.18 2.37 -9.73
N GLN A 90 -0.76 3.22 -9.32
CA GLN A 90 -2.12 3.26 -9.89
C GLN A 90 -2.16 3.85 -11.30
N LEU A 91 -1.35 4.87 -11.59
CA LEU A 91 -1.17 5.45 -12.92
C LEU A 91 -0.60 4.44 -13.93
N SER A 92 0.06 3.37 -13.47
CA SER A 92 0.51 2.28 -14.36
C SER A 92 -0.63 1.42 -14.94
N SER A 93 -1.87 1.57 -14.43
CA SER A 93 -3.07 0.85 -14.89
C SER A 93 -3.94 1.65 -15.88
N VAL A 94 -3.68 2.95 -16.05
CA VAL A 94 -4.37 3.87 -16.96
C VAL A 94 -3.29 4.57 -17.77
N ALA A 95 -3.28 4.50 -19.09
CA ALA A 95 -2.26 5.15 -19.93
C ALA A 95 -2.24 6.69 -19.76
N SER A 96 -1.62 7.17 -18.69
CA SER A 96 -1.58 8.57 -18.27
C SER A 96 -0.14 8.98 -18.04
N TYR A 97 0.24 10.10 -18.65
CA TYR A 97 1.60 10.65 -18.68
C TYR A 97 1.80 11.57 -17.47
N MET A 98 2.86 11.38 -16.67
CA MET A 98 3.30 12.42 -15.73
C MET A 98 3.86 13.59 -16.55
N ALA A 99 3.24 14.77 -16.48
CA ALA A 99 3.65 15.94 -17.25
C ALA A 99 5.07 16.38 -16.90
N VAL A 100 5.86 16.76 -17.92
CA VAL A 100 7.19 17.39 -17.74
C VAL A 100 7.02 18.70 -16.97
N VAL A 101 7.80 18.89 -15.91
CA VAL A 101 7.72 20.09 -15.07
C VAL A 101 8.70 21.14 -15.59
N ASN A 102 8.19 22.32 -15.96
CA ASN A 102 9.04 23.45 -16.35
C ASN A 102 9.19 24.44 -15.19
N ILE A 103 10.41 24.68 -14.71
CA ILE A 103 10.72 25.56 -13.59
C ILE A 103 11.45 26.82 -14.09
N PRO A 104 10.86 28.02 -13.99
CA PRO A 104 11.55 29.27 -14.31
C PRO A 104 12.73 29.53 -13.36
N ILE A 105 13.94 29.61 -13.90
CA ILE A 105 15.18 29.85 -13.15
C ILE A 105 15.76 31.25 -13.39
N ILE A 106 16.25 31.88 -12.33
CA ILE A 106 16.88 33.21 -12.37
C ILE A 106 18.25 33.21 -11.68
N PHE A 107 19.28 33.65 -12.39
CA PHE A 107 20.64 33.80 -11.90
C PHE A 107 20.93 35.25 -11.49
N HIS A 108 21.08 35.47 -10.18
CA HIS A 108 21.53 36.73 -9.59
C HIS A 108 23.06 36.80 -9.61
N ILE A 109 23.62 37.42 -10.65
CA ILE A 109 25.07 37.55 -10.83
C ILE A 109 25.60 38.74 -10.02
N ILE A 110 26.31 38.47 -8.93
CA ILE A 110 26.90 39.48 -8.06
C ILE A 110 28.27 39.89 -8.62
N THR A 111 28.38 41.12 -9.12
CA THR A 111 29.54 41.55 -9.90
C THR A 111 29.85 43.04 -9.77
N ASP A 112 31.06 43.47 -10.12
CA ASP A 112 31.39 44.89 -10.34
C ASP A 112 31.31 45.29 -11.84
N GLY A 113 30.84 44.39 -12.69
CA GLY A 113 30.78 44.55 -14.14
C GLY A 113 32.02 44.07 -14.89
N THR A 114 33.02 43.53 -14.20
CA THR A 114 34.25 42.99 -14.81
C THR A 114 34.41 41.48 -14.61
N MET A 115 35.13 40.83 -15.53
CA MET A 115 35.52 39.42 -15.39
C MET A 115 36.55 39.27 -14.24
N PRO A 116 36.57 38.14 -13.51
CA PRO A 116 35.85 36.90 -13.80
C PRO A 116 34.42 36.83 -13.24
N THR A 117 34.00 37.74 -12.36
CA THR A 117 32.69 37.66 -11.66
C THR A 117 31.50 38.03 -12.53
N ASN A 118 31.70 38.81 -13.60
CA ASN A 118 30.67 39.15 -14.56
C ASN A 118 30.48 38.08 -15.65
N ILE A 119 30.08 36.86 -15.27
CA ILE A 119 29.95 35.74 -16.22
C ILE A 119 29.03 36.09 -17.40
N VAL A 120 29.42 35.63 -18.59
CA VAL A 120 28.70 35.90 -19.84
C VAL A 120 27.42 35.08 -19.90
N ALA A 121 26.40 35.58 -20.60
CA ALA A 121 25.10 34.90 -20.69
C ALA A 121 25.20 33.47 -21.24
N SER A 122 26.12 33.21 -22.17
CA SER A 122 26.34 31.86 -22.69
C SER A 122 26.89 30.87 -21.65
N GLN A 123 27.56 31.35 -20.60
CA GLN A 123 28.01 30.51 -19.49
C GLN A 123 26.83 30.12 -18.59
N VAL A 124 25.91 31.06 -18.35
CA VAL A 124 24.68 30.79 -17.60
C VAL A 124 23.77 29.85 -18.37
N GLN A 125 23.59 30.07 -19.68
CA GLN A 125 22.81 29.15 -20.51
C GLN A 125 23.41 27.74 -20.51
N ALA A 126 24.74 27.62 -20.62
CA ALA A 126 25.40 26.33 -20.54
C ALA A 126 25.09 25.59 -19.22
N GLN A 127 25.04 26.32 -18.11
CA GLN A 127 24.66 25.75 -16.81
C GLN A 127 23.19 25.30 -16.77
N ILE A 128 22.27 26.06 -17.37
CA ILE A 128 20.86 25.67 -17.49
C ILE A 128 20.74 24.40 -18.34
N ASP A 129 21.46 24.34 -19.47
CA ASP A 129 21.50 23.15 -20.32
C ASP A 129 22.07 21.94 -19.57
N GLN A 130 23.08 22.14 -18.70
CA GLN A 130 23.63 21.08 -17.86
C GLN A 130 22.63 20.60 -16.82
N LEU A 131 21.91 21.50 -16.15
CA LEU A 131 20.85 21.12 -15.21
C LEU A 131 19.79 20.28 -15.92
N ASN A 132 19.35 20.70 -17.11
CA ASN A 132 18.38 19.94 -17.90
C ASN A 132 18.94 18.58 -18.32
N SER A 133 20.23 18.50 -18.67
CA SER A 133 20.86 17.21 -18.93
C SER A 133 20.86 16.30 -17.69
N ASP A 134 21.24 16.82 -16.53
CA ASP A 134 21.43 16.03 -15.31
C ASP A 134 20.06 15.59 -14.72
N PHE A 135 19.10 16.51 -14.59
CA PHE A 135 17.77 16.22 -14.05
C PHE A 135 16.88 15.38 -14.97
N ASN A 136 17.17 15.33 -16.28
CA ASN A 136 16.44 14.48 -17.23
C ASN A 136 17.20 13.20 -17.62
N ASN A 137 18.39 12.97 -17.04
CA ASN A 137 19.31 11.90 -17.39
C ASN A 137 19.57 11.81 -18.92
N LEU A 138 19.75 12.96 -19.59
CA LEU A 138 19.88 13.02 -21.06
C LEU A 138 21.24 12.54 -21.57
N SER A 139 22.27 12.65 -20.74
CA SER A 139 23.62 12.18 -21.07
C SER A 139 23.80 10.68 -20.81
N GLY A 140 22.80 10.04 -20.20
CA GLY A 140 22.94 8.71 -19.61
C GLY A 140 23.82 8.72 -18.37
N SER A 141 23.81 7.59 -17.66
CA SER A 141 24.64 7.35 -16.48
C SER A 141 25.50 6.11 -16.69
N SER A 142 26.68 6.12 -16.09
CA SER A 142 27.58 4.97 -16.00
C SER A 142 27.17 3.96 -14.91
N TYR A 143 26.12 4.25 -14.14
CA TYR A 143 25.60 3.47 -13.02
C TYR A 143 24.10 3.13 -13.22
N GLY A 144 23.75 1.84 -13.22
CA GLY A 144 22.49 1.31 -13.78
C GLY A 144 21.17 1.71 -13.08
N VAL A 145 21.22 2.51 -12.01
CA VAL A 145 20.04 2.94 -11.23
C VAL A 145 19.59 4.37 -11.54
N ALA A 146 20.17 5.02 -12.55
CA ALA A 146 19.86 6.42 -12.84
C ALA A 146 18.43 6.64 -13.37
N ALA A 147 17.72 7.56 -12.72
CA ALA A 147 16.37 7.98 -13.06
C ALA A 147 16.35 9.43 -13.58
N SER A 148 15.29 9.78 -14.30
CA SER A 148 15.01 11.16 -14.71
C SER A 148 13.90 11.72 -13.85
N ALA A 149 14.08 12.95 -13.40
CA ALA A 149 13.03 13.71 -12.73
C ALA A 149 12.05 14.38 -13.70
N ASP A 150 12.36 14.41 -15.01
CA ASP A 150 11.56 15.10 -16.04
C ASP A 150 11.29 16.58 -15.71
N ILE A 151 12.29 17.22 -15.11
CA ILE A 151 12.30 18.64 -14.74
C ILE A 151 13.15 19.41 -15.75
N ASN A 152 12.55 20.40 -16.39
CA ASN A 152 13.24 21.38 -17.22
C ASN A 152 13.34 22.71 -16.49
N PHE A 153 14.55 23.17 -16.24
CA PHE A 153 14.82 24.56 -15.88
C PHE A 153 14.80 25.42 -17.14
N ILE A 154 13.90 26.39 -17.17
CA ILE A 154 13.76 27.35 -18.27
C ILE A 154 14.16 28.75 -17.80
N PRO A 155 14.87 29.55 -18.61
CA PRO A 155 15.27 30.89 -18.18
C PRO A 155 14.03 31.76 -17.93
N ALA A 156 14.00 32.45 -16.79
CA ALA A 156 12.99 33.48 -16.54
C ALA A 156 13.02 34.54 -17.67
N MET A 157 11.85 34.90 -18.19
CA MET A 157 11.71 35.82 -19.32
C MET A 157 11.32 37.24 -18.87
N VAL A 158 10.66 37.37 -17.72
CA VAL A 158 10.23 38.64 -17.13
C VAL A 158 10.80 38.84 -15.73
N ASP A 159 10.89 40.10 -15.31
CA ASP A 159 11.24 40.49 -13.94
C ASP A 159 9.99 40.47 -13.03
N PRO A 160 10.13 40.69 -11.70
CA PRO A 160 8.99 40.69 -10.77
C PRO A 160 7.92 41.75 -11.03
N SER A 161 8.18 42.72 -11.91
CA SER A 161 7.19 43.70 -12.36
C SER A 161 6.46 43.29 -13.65
N GLY A 162 6.81 42.13 -14.22
CA GLY A 162 6.31 41.64 -15.50
C GLY A 162 7.04 42.23 -16.72
N ALA A 163 8.12 42.99 -16.52
CA ALA A 163 8.86 43.58 -17.63
C ALA A 163 9.84 42.55 -18.23
N PRO A 164 9.97 42.45 -19.57
CA PRO A 164 10.91 41.52 -20.19
C PRO A 164 12.37 41.77 -19.77
N LEU A 165 13.09 40.69 -19.46
CA LEU A 165 14.50 40.74 -19.11
C LEU A 165 15.38 41.01 -20.32
N ALA A 166 16.42 41.82 -20.14
CA ALA A 166 17.40 42.10 -21.19
C ALA A 166 18.27 40.88 -21.54
N GLU A 167 18.53 40.03 -20.55
CA GLU A 167 19.20 38.75 -20.67
C GLU A 167 18.29 37.71 -19.96
N PRO A 168 17.58 36.86 -20.71
CA PRO A 168 16.73 35.82 -20.11
C PRO A 168 17.47 35.00 -19.06
N GLY A 169 16.82 34.74 -17.93
CA GLY A 169 17.35 33.98 -16.81
C GLY A 169 18.47 34.69 -16.04
N ILE A 170 18.77 35.97 -16.30
CA ILE A 170 19.89 36.68 -15.68
C ILE A 170 19.47 38.02 -15.07
N ASN A 171 19.79 38.19 -13.79
CA ASN A 171 19.73 39.46 -13.07
C ASN A 171 21.14 39.87 -12.62
N ARG A 172 21.70 40.94 -13.19
CA ARG A 172 23.04 41.43 -12.82
C ARG A 172 22.98 42.43 -11.66
N VAL A 173 23.55 42.07 -10.52
CA VAL A 173 23.54 42.87 -9.30
C VAL A 173 24.91 43.51 -9.06
N THR A 174 25.01 44.82 -9.29
CA THR A 174 26.28 45.56 -9.14
C THR A 174 26.46 46.27 -7.80
N ALA A 175 25.43 46.29 -6.95
CA ALA A 175 25.39 47.10 -5.73
C ALA A 175 26.42 46.66 -4.66
N TYR A 176 26.90 45.41 -4.72
CA TYR A 176 27.78 44.80 -3.71
C TYR A 176 29.24 44.65 -4.18
N GLY A 177 29.54 44.94 -5.46
CA GLY A 177 30.86 44.72 -6.06
C GLY A 177 31.16 43.24 -6.35
N ALA A 178 32.43 42.92 -6.62
CA ALA A 178 32.87 41.59 -7.06
C ALA A 178 33.23 40.60 -5.92
N GLY A 179 33.18 41.01 -4.65
CA GLY A 179 33.62 40.15 -3.54
C GLY A 179 35.15 39.92 -3.49
N PRO A 180 35.64 38.80 -2.93
CA PRO A 180 34.88 37.63 -2.48
C PRO A 180 34.13 37.89 -1.17
N PHE A 181 33.06 37.14 -0.93
CA PHE A 181 32.17 37.26 0.22
C PHE A 181 32.17 35.98 1.07
N PRO A 182 32.16 36.07 2.41
CA PRO A 182 31.77 34.94 3.27
C PRO A 182 30.30 34.55 3.04
N ALA A 183 29.94 33.28 3.28
CA ALA A 183 28.54 32.84 3.10
C ALA A 183 27.58 33.64 4.00
N GLY A 184 28.04 34.09 5.16
CA GLY A 184 27.28 34.98 6.05
C GLY A 184 26.97 36.39 5.50
N ASP A 185 27.58 36.80 4.38
CA ASP A 185 27.19 38.03 3.67
C ASP A 185 26.05 37.79 2.66
N PHE A 186 25.88 36.54 2.21
CA PHE A 186 24.72 36.13 1.42
C PHE A 186 23.48 35.97 2.30
N ASP A 187 23.64 35.36 3.48
CA ASP A 187 22.57 35.12 4.44
C ASP A 187 22.53 36.14 5.60
N VAL A 188 21.56 35.96 6.48
CA VAL A 188 21.26 36.88 7.59
C VAL A 188 22.35 36.90 8.68
N GLY A 189 23.39 37.72 8.52
CA GLY A 189 24.04 38.40 9.66
C GLY A 189 25.52 38.13 9.93
N GLY A 190 26.35 37.85 8.93
CA GLY A 190 27.82 37.76 9.09
C GLY A 190 28.56 39.10 8.96
N GLY A 191 28.20 39.95 8.00
CA GLY A 191 28.92 41.21 7.72
C GLY A 191 28.06 42.41 7.30
N GLY A 192 26.73 42.29 7.28
CA GLY A 192 25.78 43.40 7.10
C GLY A 192 25.33 43.69 5.66
N LEU A 193 25.56 42.77 4.70
CA LEU A 193 25.20 42.96 3.28
C LEU A 193 23.87 42.30 2.84
N GLU A 194 23.50 41.13 3.40
CA GLU A 194 22.26 40.39 3.11
C GLU A 194 21.98 40.22 1.59
N ILE A 195 22.95 39.68 0.82
CA ILE A 195 22.87 39.63 -0.65
C ILE A 195 21.65 38.84 -1.14
N LYS A 196 21.21 37.79 -0.44
CA LYS A 196 20.00 37.03 -0.81
C LYS A 196 18.70 37.86 -0.79
N SER A 197 18.70 39.06 -0.19
CA SER A 197 17.56 40.00 -0.31
C SER A 197 17.31 40.49 -1.75
N THR A 198 18.23 40.22 -2.68
CA THR A 198 18.06 40.48 -4.12
C THR A 198 17.24 39.43 -4.85
N GLY A 199 16.84 38.35 -4.17
CA GLY A 199 15.99 37.30 -4.69
C GLY A 199 14.63 37.81 -5.14
N TRP A 200 14.04 37.06 -6.06
CA TRP A 200 12.67 37.24 -6.52
C TRP A 200 11.74 36.25 -5.82
N ASP A 201 10.43 36.42 -6.02
CA ASP A 201 9.42 35.60 -5.36
C ASP A 201 9.70 34.10 -5.57
N TYR A 202 10.02 33.39 -4.50
CA TYR A 202 10.42 32.00 -4.55
C TYR A 202 9.27 31.06 -4.95
N ASN A 203 8.02 31.56 -4.97
CA ASN A 203 6.88 30.86 -5.55
C ASN A 203 6.87 30.87 -7.09
N GLN A 204 7.64 31.78 -7.70
CA GLN A 204 7.61 32.01 -9.15
C GLN A 204 8.97 31.85 -9.82
N TYR A 205 10.06 31.84 -9.05
CA TYR A 205 11.42 31.78 -9.57
C TYR A 205 12.30 30.84 -8.72
N ALA A 206 12.98 29.91 -9.38
CA ALA A 206 14.12 29.21 -8.80
C ALA A 206 15.32 30.17 -8.75
N ASN A 207 15.61 30.68 -7.54
CA ASN A 207 16.64 31.70 -7.33
C ASN A 207 18.03 31.07 -7.19
N VAL A 208 18.98 31.50 -8.02
CA VAL A 208 20.40 31.11 -7.95
C VAL A 208 21.27 32.35 -7.82
N TRP A 209 22.02 32.49 -6.73
CA TRP A 209 23.00 33.56 -6.55
C TRP A 209 24.39 33.09 -6.95
N VAL A 210 25.07 33.88 -7.78
CA VAL A 210 26.42 33.57 -8.26
C VAL A 210 27.37 34.68 -7.88
N GLY A 211 28.44 34.37 -7.15
CA GLY A 211 29.44 35.35 -6.75
C GLY A 211 30.76 34.74 -6.28
N GLY A 212 31.75 35.59 -5.99
CA GLY A 212 33.00 35.13 -5.41
C GLY A 212 32.81 34.72 -3.95
N LEU A 213 33.08 33.47 -3.60
CA LEU A 213 33.00 32.94 -2.24
C LEU A 213 34.38 32.89 -1.57
N THR A 214 34.43 33.13 -0.26
CA THR A 214 35.66 32.97 0.56
C THR A 214 35.80 31.57 1.13
N GLY A 215 36.98 31.24 1.69
CA GLY A 215 37.19 29.97 2.39
C GLY A 215 37.30 28.72 1.51
N GLY A 216 37.26 28.88 0.18
CA GLY A 216 37.28 27.76 -0.77
C GLY A 216 35.92 27.09 -0.95
N LEU A 217 34.83 27.70 -0.48
CA LEU A 217 33.46 27.20 -0.66
C LEU A 217 33.02 27.24 -2.12
N LEU A 218 32.46 26.14 -2.62
CA LEU A 218 31.95 26.02 -3.99
C LEU A 218 30.46 26.33 -4.10
N GLY A 219 29.65 25.89 -3.14
CA GLY A 219 28.21 26.13 -3.13
C GLY A 219 27.56 25.84 -1.79
N TYR A 220 26.32 26.29 -1.65
CA TYR A 220 25.40 25.83 -0.61
C TYR A 220 23.95 26.12 -1.02
N ALA A 221 23.03 25.34 -0.47
CA ALA A 221 21.59 25.46 -0.67
C ALA A 221 20.86 25.84 0.63
N GLN A 222 19.57 26.09 0.48
CA GLN A 222 18.64 26.11 1.60
C GLN A 222 17.69 24.94 1.42
N PHE A 223 17.68 24.01 2.38
CA PHE A 223 16.70 22.93 2.40
C PHE A 223 15.26 23.50 2.38
N PRO A 224 14.31 22.75 1.81
CA PRO A 224 12.90 23.15 1.80
C PRO A 224 12.37 23.35 3.23
N SER A 225 11.36 24.21 3.38
CA SER A 225 10.77 24.56 4.67
C SER A 225 9.24 24.63 4.60
N ASN A 226 8.54 24.05 5.58
CA ASN A 226 7.09 24.09 5.83
C ASN A 226 6.15 23.66 4.68
N SER A 227 5.17 22.83 5.01
CA SER A 227 4.03 22.42 4.19
C SER A 227 2.86 23.41 4.31
N THR A 228 1.93 23.40 3.36
CA THR A 228 0.68 24.18 3.37
C THR A 228 -0.46 23.57 4.20
N LEU A 229 -0.22 22.46 4.93
CA LEU A 229 -1.24 21.79 5.76
C LEU A 229 -1.64 22.59 7.03
N PRO A 230 -2.92 22.57 7.45
CA PRO A 230 -3.38 23.23 8.67
C PRO A 230 -2.74 22.63 9.94
N GLY A 231 -2.12 23.47 10.77
CA GLY A 231 -1.68 23.09 12.14
C GLY A 231 -0.19 23.18 12.43
N MET A 232 0.66 23.51 11.46
CA MET A 232 2.11 23.69 11.67
C MET A 232 2.49 25.18 11.74
N ALA A 233 3.40 25.55 12.65
CA ALA A 233 3.77 26.95 12.88
C ALA A 233 4.55 27.54 11.69
N THR A 234 4.05 28.62 11.10
CA THR A 234 4.62 29.34 9.93
C THR A 234 5.82 30.24 10.27
N ASN A 235 6.65 29.90 11.25
CA ASN A 235 7.78 30.76 11.61
C ASN A 235 9.06 29.94 11.79
N GLY A 236 10.05 30.18 10.93
CA GLY A 236 11.39 29.64 11.12
C GLY A 236 12.50 30.36 10.35
N GLY A 237 12.23 31.17 9.34
CA GLY A 237 13.30 31.89 8.65
C GLY A 237 12.73 32.81 7.58
N PRO A 238 13.51 33.79 7.07
CA PRO A 238 13.00 34.72 6.07
C PRO A 238 12.81 33.97 4.74
N SER A 239 11.62 33.46 4.44
CA SER A 239 11.28 32.70 3.23
C SER A 239 11.69 33.38 1.90
N ILE A 240 11.92 34.70 1.92
CA ILE A 240 12.48 35.49 0.81
C ILE A 240 13.91 35.11 0.36
N ASN A 241 14.59 34.17 1.04
CA ASN A 241 15.98 33.78 0.76
C ASN A 241 16.14 32.31 0.28
N SER A 242 15.02 31.62 -0.01
CA SER A 242 15.04 30.26 -0.56
C SER A 242 15.77 30.21 -1.89
N GLY A 243 16.58 29.18 -2.10
CA GLY A 243 17.39 28.99 -3.29
C GLY A 243 18.88 28.76 -3.01
N VAL A 244 19.65 28.74 -4.09
CA VAL A 244 21.01 28.19 -4.13
C VAL A 244 22.06 29.29 -4.30
N VAL A 245 23.21 29.16 -3.63
CA VAL A 245 24.38 30.03 -3.83
C VAL A 245 25.53 29.20 -4.41
N CYS A 246 26.15 29.70 -5.47
CA CYS A 246 27.29 29.04 -6.12
C CYS A 246 28.45 30.02 -6.36
N GLY A 247 29.66 29.49 -6.30
CA GLY A 247 30.87 30.19 -6.70
C GLY A 247 30.87 30.48 -8.19
N THR A 248 31.31 31.67 -8.60
CA THR A 248 31.41 32.04 -10.03
C THR A 248 32.15 31.00 -10.88
N GLY A 249 33.19 30.36 -10.33
CA GLY A 249 34.02 29.41 -11.06
C GLY A 249 33.37 28.05 -11.34
N THR A 250 32.27 27.72 -10.66
CA THR A 250 31.59 26.42 -10.79
C THR A 250 30.45 26.42 -11.81
N ILE A 251 30.00 27.61 -12.24
CA ILE A 251 28.94 27.75 -13.24
C ILE A 251 29.47 27.38 -14.62
N GLY A 252 28.87 26.37 -15.25
CA GLY A 252 29.24 25.89 -16.57
C GLY A 252 28.59 24.56 -16.92
N SER A 253 29.16 23.88 -17.90
CA SER A 253 28.72 22.55 -18.33
C SER A 253 29.89 21.71 -18.81
N VAL A 254 29.65 20.43 -19.10
CA VAL A 254 30.61 19.56 -19.78
C VAL A 254 31.06 20.18 -21.11
N ALA A 255 30.12 20.76 -21.87
CA ALA A 255 30.41 21.37 -23.17
C ALA A 255 31.08 22.75 -23.06
N ASN A 256 30.85 23.48 -21.98
CA ASN A 256 31.42 24.79 -21.73
C ASN A 256 31.85 24.93 -20.26
N PRO A 257 33.02 24.38 -19.89
CA PRO A 257 33.48 24.34 -18.51
C PRO A 257 33.70 25.73 -17.90
N GLY A 258 33.48 25.83 -16.60
CA GLY A 258 33.83 26.98 -15.77
C GLY A 258 35.34 27.11 -15.54
N THR A 259 35.73 27.58 -14.35
CA THR A 259 37.15 27.84 -14.01
C THR A 259 37.63 27.15 -12.73
N ALA A 260 36.73 26.46 -12.01
CA ALA A 260 37.02 25.81 -10.74
C ALA A 260 37.28 24.29 -10.88
N ALA A 261 38.06 23.87 -11.88
CA ALA A 261 38.40 22.45 -12.08
C ALA A 261 38.96 21.81 -10.79
N PRO A 262 38.51 20.59 -10.41
CA PRO A 262 37.69 19.64 -11.19
C PRO A 262 36.16 19.85 -11.07
N TYR A 263 35.70 20.97 -10.49
CA TYR A 263 34.29 21.29 -10.23
C TYR A 263 33.74 22.37 -11.18
N ASP A 264 34.12 22.25 -12.45
CA ASP A 264 33.84 23.23 -13.51
C ASP A 264 32.85 22.74 -14.57
N LEU A 265 32.25 21.57 -14.41
CA LEU A 265 31.31 21.02 -15.40
C LEU A 265 29.85 21.20 -15.01
N GLY A 266 29.57 22.03 -13.99
CA GLY A 266 28.24 22.47 -13.61
C GLY A 266 27.56 21.63 -12.53
N ARG A 267 28.20 20.58 -12.00
CA ARG A 267 27.56 19.62 -11.08
C ARG A 267 27.51 20.14 -9.66
N THR A 268 28.28 21.18 -9.35
CA THR A 268 28.07 21.97 -8.13
C THR A 268 26.64 22.49 -8.06
N LEU A 269 26.10 23.09 -9.13
CA LEU A 269 24.73 23.59 -9.09
C LEU A 269 23.72 22.43 -9.07
N THR A 270 23.95 21.34 -9.81
CA THR A 270 23.11 20.14 -9.77
C THR A 270 22.98 19.59 -8.34
N HIS A 271 24.10 19.44 -7.63
CA HIS A 271 24.18 19.01 -6.23
C HIS A 271 23.39 19.93 -5.29
N GLU A 272 23.62 21.25 -5.38
CA GLU A 272 22.95 22.20 -4.49
C GLU A 272 21.46 22.34 -4.80
N VAL A 273 21.03 22.19 -6.07
CA VAL A 273 19.61 22.13 -6.42
C VAL A 273 18.96 20.86 -5.83
N GLY A 274 19.68 19.73 -5.82
CA GLY A 274 19.25 18.52 -5.12
C GLY A 274 18.93 18.78 -3.64
N HIS A 275 19.82 19.46 -2.92
CA HIS A 275 19.54 19.88 -1.54
C HIS A 275 18.37 20.85 -1.40
N TRP A 276 18.26 21.83 -2.32
CA TRP A 276 17.17 22.80 -2.32
C TRP A 276 15.79 22.15 -2.49
N ILE A 277 15.73 21.02 -3.19
CA ILE A 277 14.52 20.21 -3.43
C ILE A 277 14.48 18.96 -2.51
N GLY A 278 15.28 18.96 -1.43
CA GLY A 278 15.08 18.04 -0.31
C GLY A 278 15.94 16.78 -0.29
N LEU A 279 16.89 16.60 -1.21
CA LEU A 279 17.86 15.49 -1.15
C LEU A 279 18.93 15.71 -0.08
N ARG A 280 19.39 14.63 0.55
CA ARG A 280 20.54 14.61 1.46
C ARG A 280 21.80 14.16 0.73
N HIS A 281 22.95 14.34 1.37
CA HIS A 281 24.17 13.67 0.90
C HIS A 281 23.99 12.15 1.04
N ILE A 282 24.63 11.36 0.17
CA ILE A 282 24.44 9.88 0.14
C ILE A 282 24.83 9.13 1.42
N TRP A 283 25.56 9.78 2.34
CA TRP A 283 25.93 9.24 3.65
C TRP A 283 25.01 9.73 4.79
N GLY A 284 23.86 10.29 4.44
CA GLY A 284 22.86 10.79 5.39
C GLY A 284 23.33 11.94 6.30
N ASP A 285 24.48 12.55 6.03
CA ASP A 285 25.18 13.49 6.92
C ASP A 285 25.72 12.88 8.23
N GLY A 286 25.88 11.55 8.27
CA GLY A 286 26.43 10.80 9.39
C GLY A 286 27.42 9.71 9.00
N ASP A 287 27.52 8.67 9.84
CA ASP A 287 28.18 7.41 9.54
C ASP A 287 27.16 6.38 9.03
N CYS A 288 27.54 5.10 8.89
CA CYS A 288 26.65 4.03 8.42
C CYS A 288 25.35 3.84 9.24
N SER A 289 25.16 4.55 10.36
CA SER A 289 23.91 4.53 11.13
C SER A 289 22.89 5.59 10.69
N VAL A 290 23.21 6.44 9.72
CA VAL A 290 22.36 7.53 9.26
C VAL A 290 22.05 7.36 7.78
N ASP A 291 20.76 7.41 7.46
CA ASP A 291 20.23 7.20 6.12
C ASP A 291 20.06 8.53 5.37
N ASP A 292 20.17 8.50 4.04
CA ASP A 292 19.82 9.62 3.16
C ASP A 292 18.33 9.62 2.74
N PHE A 293 17.58 8.63 3.25
CA PHE A 293 16.14 8.42 3.07
C PHE A 293 15.75 8.03 1.64
N CYS A 294 16.69 7.46 0.89
CA CYS A 294 16.46 6.84 -0.41
C CYS A 294 16.94 5.38 -0.31
N ALA A 295 16.09 4.40 -0.57
CA ALA A 295 16.44 3.00 -0.30
C ALA A 295 17.34 2.40 -1.41
N ASP A 296 17.34 3.01 -2.59
CA ASP A 296 18.13 2.60 -3.75
C ASP A 296 19.51 3.29 -3.86
N THR A 297 19.87 4.10 -2.86
CA THR A 297 21.22 4.62 -2.64
C THR A 297 21.94 3.74 -1.62
N PRO A 298 23.03 3.04 -2.00
CA PRO A 298 23.81 2.24 -1.05
C PRO A 298 24.34 3.09 0.10
N ASN A 299 24.26 2.55 1.32
CA ASN A 299 24.70 3.22 2.53
C ASN A 299 26.20 3.57 2.46
N ALA A 300 26.54 4.79 2.84
CA ALA A 300 27.91 5.28 2.84
C ALA A 300 28.27 5.90 4.20
N SER A 301 29.49 5.68 4.68
CA SER A 301 29.97 6.23 5.96
C SER A 301 30.44 7.68 5.87
N GLY A 302 30.49 8.25 4.66
CA GLY A 302 30.91 9.62 4.42
C GLY A 302 31.22 9.91 2.94
N SER A 303 31.57 11.16 2.66
CA SER A 303 31.91 11.64 1.30
C SER A 303 33.08 10.92 0.63
N ASN A 304 32.97 10.75 -0.69
CA ASN A 304 34.04 10.34 -1.60
C ASN A 304 34.58 11.53 -2.42
N PHE A 305 35.77 11.34 -3.02
CA PHE A 305 36.46 12.36 -3.81
C PHE A 305 37.15 11.73 -5.02
N GLY A 306 37.30 12.48 -6.12
CA GLY A 306 37.78 11.93 -7.38
C GLY A 306 36.76 10.98 -8.02
N CYS A 307 37.21 10.15 -8.97
CA CYS A 307 36.36 9.25 -9.76
C CYS A 307 36.61 7.76 -9.45
N ALA A 308 37.12 7.44 -8.26
CA ALA A 308 37.47 6.06 -7.92
C ALA A 308 36.23 5.30 -7.46
N THR A 309 35.86 4.23 -8.17
CA THR A 309 34.68 3.40 -7.88
C THR A 309 35.04 2.14 -7.09
N GLY A 310 34.04 1.45 -6.54
CA GLY A 310 34.21 0.17 -5.85
C GLY A 310 34.62 0.26 -4.38
N ASN A 311 34.59 1.46 -3.79
CA ASN A 311 34.67 1.62 -2.35
C ASN A 311 33.34 1.17 -1.73
N ASP A 312 33.40 0.32 -0.71
CA ASP A 312 32.25 -0.05 0.10
C ASP A 312 32.63 0.29 1.54
N SER A 313 32.16 1.45 2.00
CA SER A 313 32.53 1.97 3.31
C SER A 313 31.62 1.45 4.43
N CYS A 314 30.50 0.82 4.08
CA CYS A 314 29.52 0.22 4.98
C CYS A 314 29.27 -1.25 4.66
N ALA A 315 30.33 -2.07 4.64
CA ALA A 315 30.31 -3.48 4.20
C ALA A 315 29.36 -4.45 4.94
N ALA A 316 28.65 -3.99 5.97
CA ALA A 316 27.55 -4.75 6.58
C ALA A 316 26.24 -4.63 5.78
N ASP A 317 26.11 -3.57 4.98
CA ASP A 317 25.00 -3.30 4.07
C ASP A 317 25.43 -3.64 2.64
N ALA A 318 24.47 -3.99 1.78
CA ALA A 318 24.77 -4.37 0.41
C ALA A 318 24.97 -3.13 -0.49
N GLY A 319 26.07 -3.09 -1.24
CA GLY A 319 26.33 -2.11 -2.29
C GLY A 319 27.59 -1.28 -2.06
N THR A 320 28.18 -0.77 -3.13
CA THR A 320 29.33 0.14 -3.07
C THR A 320 28.86 1.58 -2.96
N ASP A 321 29.62 2.43 -2.25
CA ASP A 321 29.40 3.87 -2.19
C ASP A 321 29.22 4.44 -3.62
N MET A 322 28.12 5.16 -3.85
CA MET A 322 27.74 5.62 -5.19
C MET A 322 28.44 6.93 -5.56
N VAL A 323 29.72 6.84 -5.94
CA VAL A 323 30.58 7.98 -6.34
C VAL A 323 30.02 8.75 -7.53
N GLU A 324 29.22 8.10 -8.37
CA GLU A 324 28.55 8.67 -9.53
C GLU A 324 27.32 9.53 -9.16
N ASN A 325 26.83 9.42 -7.92
CA ASN A 325 25.65 10.15 -7.47
C ASN A 325 25.94 11.65 -7.36
N TYR A 326 25.04 12.49 -7.87
CA TYR A 326 25.18 13.94 -7.76
C TYR A 326 25.22 14.43 -6.31
N MET A 327 24.71 13.66 -5.35
CA MET A 327 24.70 13.99 -3.92
C MET A 327 25.95 13.54 -3.15
N ASP A 328 26.96 12.97 -3.81
CA ASP A 328 28.30 12.76 -3.24
C ASP A 328 29.21 13.99 -3.45
N TYR A 329 30.48 13.93 -3.02
CA TYR A 329 31.51 14.97 -3.16
C TYR A 329 32.60 14.66 -4.20
N SER A 330 32.34 13.66 -5.03
CA SER A 330 33.17 13.27 -6.17
C SER A 330 33.39 14.40 -7.18
N ASP A 331 34.32 14.20 -8.11
CA ASP A 331 34.63 15.21 -9.13
C ASP A 331 33.47 15.33 -10.12
N ASP A 332 33.22 16.53 -10.66
CA ASP A 332 32.09 16.75 -11.58
C ASP A 332 32.14 15.79 -12.80
N ALA A 333 33.31 15.31 -13.19
CA ALA A 333 33.51 14.44 -14.35
C ALA A 333 32.95 13.02 -14.19
N CYS A 334 32.69 12.55 -12.96
CA CYS A 334 32.11 11.23 -12.71
C CYS A 334 30.71 11.28 -12.10
N MET A 335 30.21 12.46 -11.73
CA MET A 335 28.83 12.61 -11.31
C MET A 335 27.90 12.56 -12.53
N ASP A 336 26.99 11.60 -12.55
CA ASP A 336 26.02 11.41 -13.63
C ASP A 336 24.65 10.85 -13.17
N THR A 337 24.44 10.61 -11.87
CA THR A 337 23.30 9.82 -11.38
C THR A 337 22.47 10.51 -10.30
N PHE A 338 21.14 10.56 -10.51
CA PHE A 338 20.14 10.52 -9.44
C PHE A 338 19.43 9.18 -9.48
N THR A 339 19.09 8.59 -8.33
CA THR A 339 18.36 7.31 -8.26
C THR A 339 16.85 7.50 -8.36
N ALA A 340 16.10 6.40 -8.45
CA ALA A 340 14.64 6.45 -8.57
C ALA A 340 13.97 6.97 -7.29
N ASP A 341 14.43 6.57 -6.11
CA ASP A 341 13.90 7.10 -4.85
C ASP A 341 14.29 8.57 -4.65
N GLN A 342 15.49 8.98 -5.07
CA GLN A 342 15.87 10.39 -5.09
C GLN A 342 14.94 11.20 -6.02
N VAL A 343 14.61 10.69 -7.19
CA VAL A 343 13.62 11.33 -8.09
C VAL A 343 12.23 11.38 -7.46
N LEU A 344 11.75 10.29 -6.87
CA LEU A 344 10.45 10.25 -6.17
C LEU A 344 10.39 11.31 -5.07
N ARG A 345 11.47 11.43 -4.30
CA ARG A 345 11.62 12.43 -3.26
C ARG A 345 11.61 13.86 -3.82
N ILE A 346 12.37 14.12 -4.89
CA ILE A 346 12.38 15.41 -5.59
C ILE A 346 10.96 15.82 -5.99
N LEU A 347 10.22 14.93 -6.65
CA LEU A 347 8.86 15.23 -7.13
C LEU A 347 7.89 15.46 -5.97
N THR A 348 7.98 14.64 -4.93
CA THR A 348 7.12 14.77 -3.75
C THR A 348 7.36 16.10 -3.03
N VAL A 349 8.62 16.53 -2.91
CA VAL A 349 8.95 17.83 -2.32
C VAL A 349 8.45 18.97 -3.21
N LEU A 350 8.65 18.88 -4.53
CA LEU A 350 8.13 19.88 -5.46
C LEU A 350 6.62 20.04 -5.31
N ASP A 351 5.87 18.95 -5.24
CA ASP A 351 4.40 19.01 -5.17
C ASP A 351 3.86 19.56 -3.84
N ASN A 352 4.63 19.48 -2.76
CA ASN A 352 4.08 19.65 -1.40
C ASN A 352 4.76 20.72 -0.53
N ALA A 353 6.00 21.12 -0.83
CA ALA A 353 6.74 22.09 -0.03
C ALA A 353 6.34 23.53 -0.36
N ASP A 354 6.22 24.39 0.66
CA ASP A 354 5.83 25.79 0.49
C ASP A 354 6.74 26.51 -0.50
N GLY A 355 6.07 27.16 -1.46
CA GLY A 355 6.63 27.85 -2.60
C GLY A 355 7.29 27.02 -3.69
N LEU A 356 7.76 25.80 -3.40
CA LEU A 356 8.20 24.90 -4.47
C LEU A 356 7.00 24.39 -5.29
N SER A 357 5.85 24.14 -4.64
CA SER A 357 4.62 23.64 -5.27
C SER A 357 3.97 24.60 -6.27
N ASN A 358 4.39 25.86 -6.28
CA ASN A 358 3.86 26.87 -7.20
C ASN A 358 4.78 27.08 -8.42
N LEU A 359 5.99 26.53 -8.42
CA LEU A 359 6.98 26.78 -9.47
C LEU A 359 6.62 26.13 -10.81
N SER A 360 5.96 24.97 -10.76
CA SER A 360 5.44 24.27 -11.94
C SER A 360 4.38 25.09 -12.70
N ASP A 361 3.61 25.92 -11.97
CA ASP A 361 2.56 26.78 -12.50
C ASP A 361 3.07 28.19 -12.87
N SER A 362 4.35 28.47 -12.64
CA SER A 362 4.90 29.80 -12.84
C SER A 362 4.99 30.18 -14.32
N THR A 363 4.35 31.29 -14.67
CA THR A 363 4.35 31.82 -16.05
C THR A 363 5.56 32.67 -16.39
N THR A 364 6.46 32.90 -15.43
CA THR A 364 7.55 33.90 -15.56
C THR A 364 8.64 33.48 -16.54
N GLY A 365 8.75 32.19 -16.86
CA GLY A 365 9.60 31.63 -17.92
C GLY A 365 9.02 31.74 -19.33
N SER A 366 7.84 32.38 -19.50
CA SER A 366 7.09 32.39 -20.75
C SER A 366 6.66 33.80 -21.18
N VAL A 367 6.70 34.08 -22.48
CA VAL A 367 5.98 35.20 -23.13
C VAL A 367 5.04 34.57 -24.17
N ASP A 368 3.85 34.16 -23.75
CA ASP A 368 3.06 33.17 -24.50
C ASP A 368 1.53 33.35 -24.31
N TYR A 369 0.72 32.36 -24.67
CA TYR A 369 -0.74 32.32 -24.46
C TYR A 369 -1.16 31.20 -23.49
N SER A 370 -2.42 31.23 -23.04
CA SER A 370 -3.06 30.13 -22.31
C SER A 370 -4.43 29.79 -22.90
N MET A 371 -4.84 28.52 -22.74
CA MET A 371 -6.18 28.02 -23.07
C MET A 371 -6.85 27.58 -21.77
N ILE A 372 -7.72 28.42 -21.23
CA ILE A 372 -8.34 28.23 -19.91
C ILE A 372 -9.73 27.64 -20.10
N PHE A 373 -9.86 26.32 -19.92
CA PHE A 373 -11.13 25.62 -20.03
C PHE A 373 -12.03 25.91 -18.83
N THR A 374 -13.34 26.00 -19.06
CA THR A 374 -14.32 26.18 -17.98
C THR A 374 -14.56 24.90 -17.19
N GLU A 375 -14.46 23.77 -17.87
CA GLU A 375 -14.60 22.40 -17.36
C GLU A 375 -13.65 21.53 -18.20
N THR A 376 -12.93 20.62 -17.55
CA THR A 376 -12.07 19.63 -18.23
C THR A 376 -12.68 18.25 -18.27
N ASP A 377 -13.71 18.01 -17.46
CA ASP A 377 -14.35 16.72 -17.29
C ASP A 377 -15.84 16.86 -17.57
N MET A 378 -16.38 15.96 -18.38
CA MET A 378 -17.79 15.99 -18.73
C MET A 378 -18.35 14.57 -18.78
N ASN A 379 -19.46 14.33 -18.08
CA ASN A 379 -20.23 13.09 -18.17
C ASN A 379 -21.58 13.38 -18.84
N ILE A 380 -21.84 12.72 -19.97
CA ILE A 380 -23.09 12.86 -20.73
C ILE A 380 -23.73 11.51 -21.02
N CYS A 381 -25.04 11.55 -21.26
CA CYS A 381 -25.71 10.42 -21.90
C CYS A 381 -25.36 10.36 -23.39
N GLU A 382 -25.25 9.15 -23.96
CA GLU A 382 -25.06 8.94 -25.41
C GLU A 382 -26.17 9.60 -26.28
N THR A 383 -27.33 9.90 -25.69
CA THR A 383 -28.44 10.59 -26.37
C THR A 383 -28.38 12.11 -26.29
N ALA A 384 -27.45 12.69 -25.52
CA ALA A 384 -27.33 14.12 -25.29
C ALA A 384 -26.85 14.91 -26.54
N GLY A 385 -26.39 14.21 -27.58
CA GLY A 385 -25.95 14.81 -28.84
C GLY A 385 -24.45 15.04 -28.86
N ASN A 386 -24.02 16.25 -29.24
CA ASN A 386 -22.62 16.61 -29.41
C ASN A 386 -22.14 17.44 -28.21
N PRO A 387 -21.32 16.90 -27.29
CA PRO A 387 -20.82 17.65 -26.14
C PRO A 387 -19.86 18.78 -26.58
N GLU A 388 -19.82 19.85 -25.80
CA GLU A 388 -19.02 21.04 -26.08
C GLU A 388 -18.22 21.45 -24.83
N PHE A 389 -16.89 21.50 -24.96
CA PHE A 389 -16.02 22.10 -23.95
C PHE A 389 -15.73 23.54 -24.32
N ALA A 390 -15.91 24.47 -23.38
CA ALA A 390 -15.62 25.89 -23.60
C ALA A 390 -14.28 26.27 -22.95
N PHE A 391 -13.51 27.14 -23.61
CA PHE A 391 -12.31 27.75 -23.06
C PHE A 391 -12.16 29.22 -23.45
N ASN A 392 -11.42 29.95 -22.63
CA ASN A 392 -10.94 31.29 -22.93
C ASN A 392 -9.49 31.21 -23.39
N TYR A 393 -9.17 31.87 -24.48
CA TYR A 393 -7.81 32.12 -24.90
C TYR A 393 -7.35 33.44 -24.29
N ASP A 394 -6.25 33.42 -23.56
CA ASP A 394 -5.63 34.59 -22.93
C ASP A 394 -4.22 34.76 -23.49
N ALA A 395 -3.97 35.89 -24.16
CA ALA A 395 -2.65 36.22 -24.69
C ALA A 395 -1.93 37.08 -23.64
N SER A 396 -0.82 36.57 -23.09
CA SER A 396 -0.03 37.32 -22.12
C SER A 396 0.37 38.68 -22.69
N ASP A 397 0.49 39.70 -21.83
CA ASP A 397 0.83 41.06 -22.23
C ASP A 397 2.10 41.10 -23.11
N GLY A 398 1.93 41.43 -24.40
CA GLY A 398 3.01 41.50 -25.38
C GLY A 398 3.13 40.30 -26.33
N PHE A 399 2.36 39.22 -26.11
CA PHE A 399 2.21 38.11 -27.05
C PHE A 399 1.15 38.44 -28.11
N GLY A 400 1.51 38.40 -29.39
CA GLY A 400 0.63 38.80 -30.50
C GLY A 400 0.69 37.91 -31.73
N ASP A 401 1.38 36.77 -31.63
CA ASP A 401 1.43 35.78 -32.69
C ASP A 401 0.14 34.97 -32.75
N THR A 402 -0.14 34.39 -33.93
CA THR A 402 -1.36 33.58 -34.14
C THR A 402 -1.14 32.15 -33.72
N VAL A 403 -1.96 31.69 -32.78
CA VAL A 403 -2.02 30.33 -32.27
C VAL A 403 -3.13 29.59 -32.99
N ASN A 404 -2.83 28.42 -33.56
CA ASN A 404 -3.83 27.55 -34.19
C ASN A 404 -4.24 26.44 -33.23
N PHE A 405 -5.53 26.11 -33.16
CA PHE A 405 -6.04 25.05 -32.31
C PHE A 405 -6.33 23.79 -33.14
N THR A 406 -5.90 22.66 -32.61
CA THR A 406 -6.21 21.32 -33.11
C THR A 406 -6.59 20.43 -31.94
N ALA A 407 -7.25 19.30 -32.20
CA ALA A 407 -7.55 18.34 -31.16
C ALA A 407 -7.54 16.92 -31.70
N VAL A 408 -7.15 15.98 -30.84
CA VAL A 408 -7.16 14.54 -31.10
C VAL A 408 -7.87 13.86 -29.93
N SER A 409 -8.67 12.84 -30.20
CA SER A 409 -9.31 12.03 -29.15
C SER A 409 -8.80 10.59 -29.19
N VAL A 410 -8.71 9.98 -28.02
CA VAL A 410 -8.45 8.55 -27.83
C VAL A 410 -9.55 7.98 -26.91
N PRO A 411 -10.40 7.04 -27.39
CA PRO A 411 -10.52 6.56 -28.76
C PRO A 411 -10.91 7.65 -29.78
N ALA A 412 -10.72 7.39 -31.07
CA ALA A 412 -11.09 8.34 -32.11
C ALA A 412 -12.62 8.51 -32.21
N VAL A 413 -13.08 9.76 -32.11
CA VAL A 413 -14.48 10.15 -32.31
C VAL A 413 -14.81 10.45 -33.77
N GLY A 414 -16.11 10.56 -34.10
CA GLY A 414 -16.58 10.87 -35.45
C GLY A 414 -16.11 12.22 -36.00
N GLY A 415 -15.82 13.19 -35.13
CA GLY A 415 -15.16 14.43 -35.50
C GLY A 415 -15.09 15.44 -34.35
N ILE A 416 -14.10 16.34 -34.42
CA ILE A 416 -13.89 17.44 -33.47
C ILE A 416 -13.90 18.76 -34.25
N ALA A 417 -14.66 19.74 -33.77
CA ALA A 417 -14.76 21.04 -34.41
C ALA A 417 -14.59 22.16 -33.38
N PHE A 418 -13.79 23.17 -33.72
CA PHE A 418 -13.67 24.38 -32.92
C PHE A 418 -14.64 25.44 -33.45
N SER A 419 -15.25 26.23 -32.56
CA SER A 419 -15.99 27.43 -32.98
C SER A 419 -15.08 28.48 -33.60
N GLN A 420 -13.80 28.45 -33.21
CA GLN A 420 -12.72 29.26 -33.76
C GLN A 420 -11.41 28.46 -33.70
N ASN A 421 -10.75 28.27 -34.86
CA ASN A 421 -9.58 27.40 -34.99
C ASN A 421 -8.24 28.11 -34.69
N SER A 422 -8.26 29.39 -34.31
CA SER A 422 -7.04 30.14 -33.99
C SER A 422 -7.34 31.44 -33.24
N ALA A 423 -6.43 31.91 -32.39
CA ALA A 423 -6.52 33.22 -31.75
C ALA A 423 -5.14 33.91 -31.68
N ASN A 424 -5.13 35.24 -31.57
CA ASN A 424 -3.91 36.06 -31.47
C ASN A 424 -4.05 37.24 -30.49
N ALA A 425 -5.17 37.27 -29.76
CA ALA A 425 -5.52 38.21 -28.70
C ALA A 425 -6.63 37.58 -27.85
N ASP A 426 -6.83 38.08 -26.65
CA ASP A 426 -7.80 37.54 -25.68
C ASP A 426 -9.16 37.30 -26.33
N THR A 427 -9.61 36.05 -26.26
CA THR A 427 -10.84 35.59 -26.89
C THR A 427 -11.57 34.67 -25.93
N ASN A 428 -12.75 35.08 -25.50
CA ASN A 428 -13.56 34.29 -24.57
C ASN A 428 -14.49 33.34 -25.31
N ASN A 429 -14.79 32.21 -24.66
CA ASN A 429 -15.84 31.27 -25.07
C ASN A 429 -15.61 30.63 -26.45
N ILE A 430 -14.38 30.19 -26.72
CA ILE A 430 -14.08 29.27 -27.81
C ILE A 430 -14.58 27.88 -27.38
N THR A 431 -15.23 27.14 -28.28
CA THR A 431 -15.80 25.83 -27.95
C THR A 431 -15.18 24.73 -28.80
N VAL A 432 -15.01 23.55 -28.20
CA VAL A 432 -14.59 22.30 -28.83
C VAL A 432 -15.78 21.35 -28.83
N THR A 433 -16.41 21.20 -29.99
CA THR A 433 -17.59 20.34 -30.18
C THR A 433 -17.15 18.95 -30.62
N ILE A 434 -17.54 17.92 -29.87
CA ILE A 434 -17.26 16.52 -30.17
C ILE A 434 -18.47 15.89 -30.84
N THR A 435 -18.27 15.17 -31.94
CA THR A 435 -19.36 14.55 -32.71
C THR A 435 -19.13 13.05 -32.87
N GLY A 436 -20.21 12.27 -32.77
CA GLY A 436 -20.17 10.83 -32.99
C GLY A 436 -19.40 10.03 -31.94
N ALA A 437 -19.30 10.53 -30.70
CA ALA A 437 -18.83 9.74 -29.57
C ALA A 437 -19.91 8.71 -29.17
N THR A 438 -19.56 7.43 -29.15
CA THR A 438 -20.40 6.35 -28.60
C THR A 438 -20.13 6.17 -27.11
N SER A 439 -20.88 5.31 -26.42
CA SER A 439 -20.60 5.02 -25.02
C SER A 439 -19.16 4.55 -24.78
N GLY A 440 -18.55 5.04 -23.70
CA GLY A 440 -17.15 4.87 -23.37
C GLY A 440 -16.48 6.16 -22.89
N THR A 441 -15.22 6.03 -22.48
CA THR A 441 -14.40 7.15 -21.99
C THR A 441 -13.48 7.63 -23.09
N TYR A 442 -13.35 8.95 -23.23
CA TYR A 442 -12.51 9.61 -24.22
C TYR A 442 -11.58 10.60 -23.55
N VAL A 443 -10.32 10.53 -23.92
CA VAL A 443 -9.31 11.53 -23.61
C VAL A 443 -9.10 12.38 -24.85
N ILE A 444 -9.38 13.68 -24.76
CA ILE A 444 -9.28 14.62 -25.86
C ILE A 444 -8.13 15.58 -25.56
N THR A 445 -7.07 15.54 -26.35
CA THR A 445 -5.95 16.47 -26.26
C THR A 445 -6.21 17.63 -27.21
N VAL A 446 -6.38 18.84 -26.66
CA VAL A 446 -6.49 20.10 -27.40
C VAL A 446 -5.13 20.76 -27.46
N THR A 447 -4.60 20.94 -28.66
CA THR A 447 -3.28 21.52 -28.92
C THR A 447 -3.41 22.91 -29.52
N GLY A 448 -2.88 23.92 -28.85
CA GLY A 448 -2.55 25.22 -29.43
C GLY A 448 -1.17 25.18 -30.05
N THR A 449 -0.96 25.81 -31.21
CA THR A 449 0.32 25.82 -31.93
C THR A 449 0.68 27.21 -32.43
N TYR A 450 1.86 27.73 -32.09
CA TYR A 450 2.47 28.90 -32.72
C TYR A 450 3.92 28.59 -33.15
N GLY A 451 4.25 28.87 -34.41
CA GLY A 451 5.57 28.51 -34.94
C GLY A 451 5.82 26.99 -34.84
N THR A 452 6.81 26.59 -34.04
CA THR A 452 7.14 25.19 -33.71
C THR A 452 6.70 24.77 -32.31
N GLU A 453 6.19 25.71 -31.52
CA GLU A 453 5.79 25.49 -30.13
C GLU A 453 4.34 25.04 -30.05
N THR A 454 4.05 24.13 -29.12
CA THR A 454 2.72 23.60 -28.87
C THR A 454 2.38 23.62 -27.38
N LYS A 455 1.12 23.86 -27.06
CA LYS A 455 0.57 23.69 -25.70
C LYS A 455 -0.66 22.81 -25.75
N ASP A 456 -0.66 21.77 -24.93
CA ASP A 456 -1.73 20.79 -24.87
C ASP A 456 -2.57 20.97 -23.60
N VAL A 457 -3.88 20.79 -23.74
CA VAL A 457 -4.81 20.65 -22.62
C VAL A 457 -5.61 19.37 -22.83
N THR A 458 -5.67 18.54 -21.80
CA THR A 458 -6.41 17.28 -21.82
C THR A 458 -7.82 17.48 -21.27
N LEU A 459 -8.82 16.95 -21.97
CA LEU A 459 -10.22 16.92 -21.59
C LEU A 459 -10.70 15.48 -21.47
N ASN A 460 -11.47 15.17 -20.44
CA ASN A 460 -12.06 13.86 -20.23
C ASN A 460 -13.56 13.92 -20.53
N LEU A 461 -14.00 13.07 -21.44
CA LEU A 461 -15.41 12.90 -21.78
C LEU A 461 -15.83 11.47 -21.48
N GLU A 462 -16.75 11.31 -20.54
CA GLU A 462 -17.45 10.05 -20.30
C GLU A 462 -18.81 10.08 -21.00
N VAL A 463 -19.03 9.14 -21.92
CA VAL A 463 -20.33 8.94 -22.57
C VAL A 463 -20.95 7.68 -22.01
N VAL A 464 -22.03 7.84 -21.23
CA VAL A 464 -22.72 6.72 -20.60
C VAL A 464 -23.76 6.15 -21.57
N ALA A 465 -23.82 4.82 -21.67
CA ALA A 465 -24.82 4.13 -22.48
C ALA A 465 -26.23 4.37 -21.92
N SER A 466 -27.21 4.58 -22.80
CA SER A 466 -28.62 4.79 -22.44
C SER A 466 -29.38 3.49 -22.17
N ALA A 467 -28.81 2.36 -22.57
CA ALA A 467 -29.39 1.05 -22.31
C ALA A 467 -29.04 0.57 -20.90
N VAL A 468 -30.05 0.27 -20.10
CA VAL A 468 -29.93 -0.38 -18.79
C VAL A 468 -30.54 -1.77 -18.89
N SER A 469 -29.76 -2.81 -18.60
CA SER A 469 -30.26 -4.19 -18.59
C SER A 469 -31.15 -4.47 -17.38
N ASN A 470 -32.05 -5.44 -17.51
CA ASN A 470 -32.88 -5.86 -16.39
C ASN A 470 -32.01 -6.56 -15.32
N PRO A 471 -32.19 -6.25 -14.02
CA PRO A 471 -31.61 -7.01 -12.92
C PRO A 471 -31.98 -8.49 -12.99
N ASN A 472 -31.00 -9.35 -12.70
CA ASN A 472 -31.22 -10.78 -12.48
C ASN A 472 -31.15 -11.05 -10.96
N LEU A 473 -32.20 -11.66 -10.43
CA LEU A 473 -32.41 -11.81 -9.00
C LEU A 473 -31.74 -13.11 -8.52
N THR A 474 -30.88 -13.01 -7.51
CA THR A 474 -29.97 -14.11 -7.12
C THR A 474 -30.29 -14.70 -5.76
N SER A 475 -30.57 -13.86 -4.76
CA SER A 475 -30.91 -14.30 -3.40
C SER A 475 -32.07 -13.46 -2.85
N PRO A 476 -33.03 -14.04 -2.12
CA PRO A 476 -33.28 -15.47 -2.01
C PRO A 476 -33.56 -16.11 -3.37
N ALA A 477 -33.20 -17.38 -3.53
CA ALA A 477 -33.50 -18.13 -4.75
C ALA A 477 -35.01 -18.19 -4.99
N ASP A 478 -35.44 -18.20 -6.25
CA ASP A 478 -36.87 -18.28 -6.56
C ASP A 478 -37.48 -19.55 -5.96
N THR A 479 -38.62 -19.39 -5.29
CA THR A 479 -39.36 -20.40 -4.54
C THR A 479 -38.67 -20.95 -3.28
N ALA A 480 -37.62 -20.28 -2.79
CA ALA A 480 -37.00 -20.64 -1.52
C ALA A 480 -38.02 -20.66 -0.37
N THR A 481 -37.94 -21.65 0.50
CA THR A 481 -38.77 -21.77 1.70
C THR A 481 -37.92 -21.64 2.95
N ASN A 482 -38.53 -21.32 4.09
CA ASN A 482 -37.84 -21.15 5.37
C ASN A 482 -36.70 -20.12 5.32
N VAL A 483 -36.90 -19.01 4.60
CA VAL A 483 -35.90 -17.95 4.46
C VAL A 483 -35.91 -17.07 5.71
N ALA A 484 -34.85 -17.16 6.51
CA ALA A 484 -34.70 -16.40 7.75
C ALA A 484 -33.99 -15.05 7.53
N ASP A 485 -33.04 -15.00 6.59
CA ASP A 485 -32.39 -13.78 6.13
C ASP A 485 -33.16 -13.16 4.97
N HIS A 486 -33.65 -11.93 5.17
CA HIS A 486 -34.43 -11.21 4.18
C HIS A 486 -33.58 -10.26 3.31
N THR A 487 -32.26 -10.49 3.20
CA THR A 487 -31.40 -9.79 2.26
C THR A 487 -31.66 -10.25 0.82
N LEU A 488 -32.23 -9.34 0.03
CA LEU A 488 -32.48 -9.46 -1.39
C LEU A 488 -31.23 -9.02 -2.16
N VAL A 489 -30.71 -9.86 -3.06
CA VAL A 489 -29.47 -9.63 -3.81
C VAL A 489 -29.71 -9.90 -5.30
N TRP A 490 -29.18 -9.03 -6.15
CA TRP A 490 -29.24 -9.16 -7.61
C TRP A 490 -27.89 -8.87 -8.27
N ASP A 491 -27.77 -9.23 -9.54
CA ASP A 491 -26.57 -8.92 -10.33
C ASP A 491 -26.40 -7.40 -10.49
N ALA A 492 -25.19 -6.91 -10.23
CA ALA A 492 -24.85 -5.52 -10.48
C ALA A 492 -24.99 -5.19 -11.98
N ILE A 493 -25.71 -4.11 -12.29
CA ILE A 493 -25.98 -3.68 -13.66
C ILE A 493 -25.01 -2.57 -14.06
N ILE A 494 -24.26 -2.83 -15.14
CA ILE A 494 -23.37 -1.84 -15.75
C ILE A 494 -24.20 -0.61 -16.18
N ASN A 495 -23.73 0.59 -15.83
CA ASN A 495 -24.38 1.89 -16.03
C ASN A 495 -25.62 2.17 -15.16
N ALA A 496 -26.01 1.28 -14.23
CA ALA A 496 -27.03 1.61 -13.25
C ALA A 496 -26.44 2.43 -12.10
N THR A 497 -27.11 3.51 -11.74
CA THR A 497 -26.75 4.39 -10.62
C THR A 497 -27.60 4.12 -9.39
N SER A 498 -28.78 3.50 -9.56
CA SER A 498 -29.69 3.13 -8.47
C SER A 498 -30.63 2.00 -8.86
N TYR A 499 -31.28 1.39 -7.87
CA TYR A 499 -32.23 0.29 -8.02
C TYR A 499 -33.47 0.53 -7.16
N ASP A 500 -34.65 0.39 -7.76
CA ASP A 500 -35.92 0.39 -7.04
C ASP A 500 -36.33 -1.06 -6.76
N VAL A 501 -36.34 -1.43 -5.48
CA VAL A 501 -36.74 -2.74 -4.97
C VAL A 501 -38.17 -2.68 -4.48
N ASN A 502 -39.02 -3.62 -4.89
CA ASN A 502 -40.41 -3.72 -4.47
C ASN A 502 -40.73 -5.15 -4.02
N ILE A 503 -41.37 -5.29 -2.86
CA ILE A 503 -41.75 -6.57 -2.24
C ILE A 503 -43.28 -6.61 -2.07
N TYR A 504 -43.89 -7.73 -2.47
CA TYR A 504 -45.34 -7.92 -2.54
C TYR A 504 -45.77 -9.19 -1.80
N ASP A 505 -46.96 -9.20 -1.18
CA ASP A 505 -47.55 -10.37 -0.50
C ASP A 505 -48.43 -11.24 -1.41
N ASP A 506 -48.50 -10.93 -2.70
CA ASP A 506 -49.33 -11.62 -3.69
C ASP A 506 -48.65 -11.66 -5.07
N ALA A 507 -48.81 -12.79 -5.76
CA ALA A 507 -48.19 -13.06 -7.06
C ALA A 507 -48.65 -12.11 -8.18
N GLY A 508 -49.75 -11.37 -7.98
CA GLY A 508 -50.28 -10.41 -8.94
C GLY A 508 -49.51 -9.08 -9.00
N LEU A 509 -48.56 -8.83 -8.09
CA LEU A 509 -47.70 -7.64 -8.01
C LEU A 509 -48.48 -6.30 -8.07
N GLY A 510 -49.72 -6.33 -7.57
CA GLY A 510 -50.60 -5.16 -7.57
C GLY A 510 -50.13 -4.12 -6.54
N ALA A 511 -50.28 -2.84 -6.84
CA ALA A 511 -49.91 -1.77 -5.90
C ALA A 511 -50.64 -1.83 -4.54
N GLY A 512 -51.77 -2.53 -4.44
CA GLY A 512 -52.49 -2.78 -3.18
C GLY A 512 -51.89 -3.90 -2.32
N ASN A 513 -50.95 -4.65 -2.88
CA ASN A 513 -50.26 -5.80 -2.30
C ASN A 513 -48.76 -5.50 -2.09
N LEU A 514 -48.34 -4.24 -2.30
CA LEU A 514 -46.97 -3.80 -2.04
C LEU A 514 -46.79 -3.66 -0.53
N VAL A 515 -45.84 -4.39 0.00
CA VAL A 515 -45.56 -4.51 1.43
C VAL A 515 -44.43 -3.56 1.80
N GLU A 516 -43.36 -3.58 1.02
CA GLU A 516 -42.13 -2.83 1.28
C GLU A 516 -41.48 -2.40 -0.04
N ASN A 517 -40.88 -1.21 -0.04
CA ASN A 517 -40.08 -0.74 -1.17
C ASN A 517 -38.91 0.12 -0.71
N ALA A 518 -37.88 0.18 -1.55
CA ALA A 518 -36.70 1.00 -1.31
C ALA A 518 -36.01 1.39 -2.63
N THR A 519 -35.28 2.49 -2.60
CA THR A 519 -34.31 2.86 -3.65
C THR A 519 -32.92 2.77 -3.05
N VAL A 520 -32.06 1.94 -3.64
CA VAL A 520 -30.69 1.71 -3.17
C VAL A 520 -29.66 1.97 -4.28
N ASN A 521 -28.42 2.24 -3.90
CA ASN A 521 -27.31 2.47 -4.84
C ASN A 521 -26.38 1.25 -4.96
N THR A 522 -26.65 0.19 -4.22
CA THR A 522 -25.95 -1.10 -4.22
C THR A 522 -26.87 -2.18 -4.77
N ASN A 523 -26.33 -3.37 -5.04
CA ASN A 523 -27.07 -4.50 -5.59
C ASN A 523 -27.68 -5.42 -4.51
N ALA A 524 -27.96 -4.87 -3.33
CA ALA A 524 -28.53 -5.61 -2.21
C ALA A 524 -29.48 -4.74 -1.37
N TYR A 525 -30.50 -5.35 -0.76
CA TYR A 525 -31.45 -4.71 0.15
C TYR A 525 -31.99 -5.70 1.20
N THR A 526 -31.91 -5.35 2.49
CA THR A 526 -32.46 -6.18 3.58
C THR A 526 -33.86 -5.70 3.96
N ALA A 527 -34.86 -6.58 3.79
CA ALA A 527 -36.24 -6.25 4.14
C ALA A 527 -36.49 -6.37 5.65
N THR A 528 -37.33 -5.49 6.21
CA THR A 528 -37.51 -5.36 7.67
C THR A 528 -38.94 -5.56 8.15
N THR A 529 -39.93 -5.57 7.24
CA THR A 529 -41.35 -5.54 7.62
C THR A 529 -42.13 -6.82 7.28
N LEU A 530 -41.41 -7.87 6.88
CA LEU A 530 -42.01 -9.11 6.41
C LEU A 530 -42.56 -9.96 7.57
N ALA A 531 -43.79 -10.43 7.42
CA ALA A 531 -44.40 -11.38 8.35
C ALA A 531 -43.76 -12.77 8.17
N THR A 532 -43.70 -13.56 9.23
CA THR A 532 -43.21 -14.95 9.20
C THR A 532 -44.17 -15.89 8.46
N GLN A 533 -43.68 -17.04 8.00
CA GLN A 533 -44.47 -18.06 7.31
C GLN A 533 -45.35 -17.51 6.17
N THR A 534 -44.84 -16.51 5.45
CA THR A 534 -45.59 -15.77 4.45
C THR A 534 -44.82 -15.79 3.13
N MET A 535 -45.53 -16.10 2.05
CA MET A 535 -44.99 -16.04 0.70
C MET A 535 -44.93 -14.59 0.21
N TYR A 536 -43.73 -14.12 -0.14
CA TYR A 536 -43.49 -12.84 -0.76
C TYR A 536 -42.97 -12.98 -2.19
N TYR A 537 -43.16 -11.93 -2.97
CA TYR A 537 -42.68 -11.79 -4.35
C TYR A 537 -41.94 -10.48 -4.45
N TRP A 538 -40.78 -10.45 -5.09
CA TRP A 538 -40.00 -9.23 -5.17
C TRP A 538 -39.45 -8.97 -6.56
N THR A 539 -39.29 -7.68 -6.88
CA THR A 539 -38.83 -7.20 -8.17
C THR A 539 -37.86 -6.05 -8.00
N VAL A 540 -36.98 -5.87 -8.99
CA VAL A 540 -36.01 -4.77 -9.01
C VAL A 540 -36.08 -4.05 -10.37
N THR A 541 -35.99 -2.72 -10.35
CA THR A 541 -35.82 -1.88 -11.53
C THR A 541 -34.52 -1.11 -11.42
N ALA A 542 -33.61 -1.26 -12.38
CA ALA A 542 -32.37 -0.49 -12.42
C ALA A 542 -32.58 0.85 -13.13
N SER A 543 -31.94 1.90 -12.65
CA SER A 543 -32.03 3.25 -13.20
C SER A 543 -30.65 3.85 -13.44
N ASN A 544 -30.52 4.61 -14.53
CA ASN A 544 -29.35 5.39 -14.89
C ASN A 544 -29.72 6.89 -14.83
N ALA A 545 -29.20 7.57 -13.82
CA ALA A 545 -29.47 8.98 -13.58
C ALA A 545 -28.90 9.91 -14.68
N VAL A 546 -27.73 9.57 -15.25
CA VAL A 546 -27.07 10.35 -16.31
C VAL A 546 -27.92 10.37 -17.58
N CYS A 547 -28.49 9.21 -17.93
CA CYS A 547 -29.33 9.05 -19.12
C CYS A 547 -30.83 9.25 -18.89
N ALA A 548 -31.26 9.43 -17.64
CA ALA A 548 -32.67 9.43 -17.25
C ALA A 548 -33.46 8.23 -17.84
N THR A 549 -32.82 7.06 -17.82
CA THR A 549 -33.37 5.81 -18.36
C THR A 549 -33.47 4.77 -17.25
N SER A 550 -34.39 3.82 -17.40
CA SER A 550 -34.56 2.70 -16.49
C SER A 550 -34.70 1.41 -17.28
N SER A 551 -34.33 0.28 -16.66
CA SER A 551 -34.66 -1.04 -17.16
C SER A 551 -36.18 -1.25 -17.13
N ASN A 552 -36.64 -2.38 -17.70
CA ASN A 552 -37.95 -2.88 -17.32
C ASN A 552 -37.88 -3.42 -15.88
N VAL A 553 -39.03 -3.60 -15.25
CA VAL A 553 -39.13 -4.36 -14.00
C VAL A 553 -38.60 -5.77 -14.26
N SER A 554 -37.78 -6.29 -13.34
CA SER A 554 -37.26 -7.66 -13.41
C SER A 554 -38.39 -8.71 -13.43
N GLY A 555 -38.05 -9.96 -13.72
CA GLY A 555 -38.90 -11.08 -13.29
C GLY A 555 -39.06 -11.05 -11.78
N ALA A 556 -40.21 -11.50 -11.27
CA ALA A 556 -40.41 -11.62 -9.83
C ALA A 556 -39.89 -12.96 -9.34
N ASN A 557 -38.99 -12.94 -8.37
CA ASN A 557 -38.66 -14.12 -7.57
C ASN A 557 -39.62 -14.16 -6.37
N SER A 558 -39.87 -15.36 -5.87
CA SER A 558 -40.68 -15.60 -4.69
C SER A 558 -39.89 -16.28 -3.58
N PHE A 559 -40.25 -16.06 -2.32
CA PHE A 559 -39.73 -16.81 -1.19
C PHE A 559 -40.74 -16.86 -0.04
N GLU A 560 -40.68 -17.92 0.76
CA GLU A 560 -41.42 -18.06 2.02
C GLU A 560 -40.52 -17.68 3.19
N THR A 561 -40.94 -16.69 3.98
CA THR A 561 -40.23 -16.34 5.21
C THR A 561 -40.29 -17.47 6.22
N ALA A 562 -39.19 -17.68 6.95
CA ALA A 562 -39.11 -18.69 7.98
C ALA A 562 -40.12 -18.48 9.10
N ASN A 563 -40.42 -19.56 9.82
CA ASN A 563 -41.09 -19.46 11.10
C ASN A 563 -40.09 -18.94 12.15
N ILE A 564 -39.97 -17.62 12.28
CA ILE A 564 -39.14 -17.02 13.32
C ILE A 564 -39.88 -17.13 14.65
N ASN A 565 -39.33 -17.92 15.56
CA ASN A 565 -39.77 -18.02 16.94
C ASN A 565 -38.82 -17.18 17.80
N CYS A 566 -39.36 -16.25 18.56
CA CYS A 566 -38.61 -15.52 19.58
C CYS A 566 -38.92 -16.12 20.95
N GLU A 567 -37.90 -16.54 21.67
CA GLU A 567 -38.02 -17.04 23.03
C GLU A 567 -37.16 -16.21 23.97
N THR A 568 -37.80 -15.66 25.01
CA THR A 568 -37.09 -14.98 26.10
C THR A 568 -36.77 -15.99 27.20
N ILE A 569 -35.48 -16.18 27.44
CA ILE A 569 -34.97 -17.01 28.52
C ILE A 569 -34.51 -16.09 29.64
N VAL A 570 -35.08 -16.28 30.83
CA VAL A 570 -34.79 -15.45 31.99
C VAL A 570 -33.99 -16.27 33.00
N THR A 571 -32.96 -15.66 33.57
CA THR A 571 -32.26 -16.23 34.72
C THR A 571 -33.23 -16.47 35.89
N THR A 572 -33.14 -17.62 36.55
CA THR A 572 -34.08 -18.02 37.62
C THR A 572 -33.81 -17.36 38.98
N ASP A 573 -33.12 -16.22 39.00
CA ASP A 573 -32.77 -15.38 40.16
C ASP A 573 -31.73 -16.00 41.11
N ASN A 574 -30.50 -15.52 40.99
CA ASN A 574 -29.44 -15.64 42.00
C ASN A 574 -28.70 -14.32 42.00
N SER A 575 -29.12 -13.36 42.83
CA SER A 575 -28.43 -12.08 42.97
C SER A 575 -26.93 -12.31 43.20
N LEU A 576 -26.11 -12.07 42.18
CA LEU A 576 -24.67 -12.32 42.22
C LEU A 576 -23.95 -11.02 42.56
N PRO A 577 -23.14 -10.99 43.64
CA PRO A 577 -22.27 -9.86 43.91
C PRO A 577 -21.30 -9.66 42.74
N ILE A 578 -21.18 -8.42 42.27
CA ILE A 578 -20.15 -8.02 41.32
C ILE A 578 -18.90 -7.67 42.15
N PRO A 579 -17.80 -8.42 42.02
CA PRO A 579 -16.57 -8.15 42.78
C PRO A 579 -15.89 -6.86 42.31
N ALA A 580 -15.61 -5.98 43.26
CA ALA A 580 -14.87 -4.74 43.03
C ALA A 580 -13.50 -4.97 42.35
N GLY A 581 -13.12 -4.04 41.49
CA GLY A 581 -11.84 -3.98 40.80
C GLY A 581 -10.70 -3.46 41.67
N ASN A 582 -9.60 -3.06 41.02
CA ASN A 582 -8.39 -2.61 41.72
C ASN A 582 -8.25 -1.08 41.82
N GLY A 583 -9.26 -0.33 41.39
CA GLY A 583 -9.31 1.13 41.47
C GLY A 583 -8.65 1.83 40.29
N VAL A 584 -8.39 1.12 39.20
CA VAL A 584 -7.89 1.66 37.94
C VAL A 584 -8.97 1.48 36.86
N ASN A 585 -9.67 2.56 36.54
CA ASN A 585 -10.57 2.60 35.38
C ASN A 585 -9.79 3.08 34.16
N ASP A 586 -9.10 2.15 33.48
CA ASP A 586 -8.37 2.40 32.23
C ASP A 586 -8.95 1.66 31.01
N GLY A 587 -10.11 1.01 31.19
CA GLY A 587 -10.75 0.21 30.14
C GLY A 587 -9.97 -1.04 29.72
N THR A 588 -8.99 -1.48 30.53
CA THR A 588 -8.21 -2.70 30.25
C THR A 588 -8.46 -3.77 31.31
N ALA A 589 -8.32 -5.05 30.92
CA ALA A 589 -8.45 -6.20 31.83
C ALA A 589 -7.52 -6.16 33.06
N ALA A 590 -6.52 -5.26 33.08
CA ALA A 590 -5.61 -5.08 34.21
C ALA A 590 -6.24 -4.35 35.39
N GLY A 591 -7.33 -3.60 35.20
CA GLY A 591 -8.07 -2.86 36.23
C GLY A 591 -9.22 -3.63 36.89
N GLU A 592 -9.69 -4.68 36.23
CA GLU A 592 -10.95 -5.38 36.53
C GLU A 592 -10.89 -6.28 37.77
N GLY A 593 -12.01 -6.39 38.47
CA GLY A 593 -12.28 -7.44 39.45
C GLY A 593 -12.52 -8.79 38.77
N SER A 594 -12.65 -9.87 39.56
CA SER A 594 -13.13 -11.14 39.02
C SER A 594 -14.57 -10.98 38.54
N PRO A 595 -14.97 -11.49 37.35
CA PRO A 595 -16.31 -11.24 36.85
C PRO A 595 -17.39 -11.96 37.66
N ALA A 596 -18.56 -11.34 37.77
CA ALA A 596 -19.79 -12.05 38.07
C ALA A 596 -20.30 -12.74 36.80
N VAL A 597 -20.28 -14.08 36.79
CA VAL A 597 -20.63 -14.89 35.63
C VAL A 597 -21.96 -15.61 35.85
N GLN A 598 -22.90 -15.46 34.93
CA GLN A 598 -24.15 -16.24 34.88
C GLN A 598 -24.33 -16.91 33.53
N THR A 599 -24.79 -18.16 33.56
CA THR A 599 -25.02 -18.96 32.36
C THR A 599 -26.50 -19.33 32.23
N ILE A 600 -27.00 -19.27 31.00
CA ILE A 600 -28.32 -19.75 30.58
C ILE A 600 -28.11 -20.87 29.56
N SER A 601 -28.64 -22.07 29.83
CA SER A 601 -28.65 -23.18 28.86
C SER A 601 -29.93 -23.17 28.03
N TYR A 602 -29.79 -23.22 26.70
CA TYR A 602 -30.90 -23.26 25.75
C TYR A 602 -30.96 -24.58 24.98
N GLY A 603 -32.06 -25.33 25.10
CA GLY A 603 -32.17 -26.71 24.62
C GLY A 603 -33.00 -26.93 23.34
N TYR A 604 -33.70 -25.91 22.83
CA TYR A 604 -34.57 -26.07 21.65
C TYR A 604 -33.90 -25.63 20.33
N GLY A 605 -32.91 -24.72 20.39
CA GLY A 605 -32.05 -24.34 19.27
C GLY A 605 -32.77 -23.67 18.08
N VAL A 606 -32.29 -22.50 17.68
CA VAL A 606 -32.69 -21.83 16.44
C VAL A 606 -31.44 -21.36 15.69
N THR A 607 -31.55 -21.20 14.36
CA THR A 607 -30.59 -20.37 13.61
C THR A 607 -30.91 -18.91 13.91
N ILE A 608 -30.00 -18.22 14.58
CA ILE A 608 -30.22 -16.88 15.14
C ILE A 608 -30.43 -15.85 14.03
N THR A 609 -31.47 -15.03 14.15
CA THR A 609 -31.72 -13.88 13.29
C THR A 609 -31.70 -12.54 14.02
N ASP A 610 -31.96 -12.57 15.34
CA ASP A 610 -31.96 -11.39 16.20
C ASP A 610 -31.78 -11.82 17.67
N VAL A 611 -31.09 -10.99 18.45
CA VAL A 611 -30.82 -11.21 19.88
C VAL A 611 -31.04 -9.90 20.64
N ASN A 612 -31.84 -9.95 21.70
CA ASN A 612 -32.04 -8.83 22.62
C ASN A 612 -31.64 -9.23 24.04
N VAL A 613 -30.86 -8.39 24.73
CA VAL A 613 -30.38 -8.68 26.08
C VAL A 613 -31.00 -7.69 27.07
N THR A 614 -31.72 -8.19 28.07
CA THR A 614 -32.26 -7.34 29.15
C THR A 614 -31.48 -7.53 30.43
N ILE A 615 -31.03 -6.44 31.06
CA ILE A 615 -30.22 -6.47 32.28
C ILE A 615 -30.85 -5.68 33.44
N ASN A 616 -30.65 -6.18 34.65
CA ASN A 616 -30.98 -5.54 35.92
C ASN A 616 -29.74 -5.60 36.83
N ILE A 617 -29.03 -4.47 36.93
CA ILE A 617 -27.77 -4.37 37.66
C ILE A 617 -27.82 -3.12 38.53
N PRO A 618 -28.17 -3.25 39.81
CA PRO A 618 -27.88 -2.20 40.77
C PRO A 618 -26.37 -2.01 40.93
N HIS A 619 -25.88 -0.79 40.72
CA HIS A 619 -24.50 -0.39 40.90
C HIS A 619 -24.44 1.08 41.34
N GLU A 620 -23.52 1.41 42.25
CA GLU A 620 -23.40 2.78 42.79
C GLU A 620 -22.83 3.77 41.76
N TRP A 621 -22.02 3.29 40.82
CA TRP A 621 -21.47 4.01 39.68
C TRP A 621 -21.51 3.05 38.50
N VAL A 622 -22.13 3.35 37.36
CA VAL A 622 -22.12 2.40 36.23
C VAL A 622 -20.99 2.68 35.22
N GLU A 623 -20.20 3.74 35.46
CA GLU A 623 -19.07 4.15 34.60
C GLU A 623 -17.91 3.15 34.63
N ASP A 624 -17.89 2.25 35.60
CA ASP A 624 -16.86 1.23 35.82
C ASP A 624 -17.39 -0.18 35.58
N VAL A 625 -18.58 -0.32 34.98
CA VAL A 625 -19.16 -1.62 34.64
C VAL A 625 -18.86 -1.95 33.18
N ARG A 626 -18.39 -3.18 32.95
CA ARG A 626 -18.19 -3.76 31.61
C ARG A 626 -18.95 -5.08 31.48
N LEU A 627 -19.67 -5.26 30.38
CA LEU A 627 -20.47 -6.45 30.11
C LEU A 627 -19.96 -7.18 28.87
N VAL A 628 -19.80 -8.50 28.99
CA VAL A 628 -19.44 -9.39 27.89
C VAL A 628 -20.46 -10.53 27.81
N LEU A 629 -21.01 -10.76 26.62
CA LEU A 629 -21.90 -11.89 26.32
C LEU A 629 -21.13 -12.91 25.45
N THR A 630 -21.20 -14.18 25.82
CA THR A 630 -20.59 -15.29 25.08
C THR A 630 -21.66 -16.26 24.58
N SER A 631 -21.65 -16.58 23.29
CA SER A 631 -22.55 -17.56 22.67
C SER A 631 -22.07 -19.01 22.88
N PRO A 632 -22.93 -20.03 22.67
CA PRO A 632 -22.54 -21.44 22.72
C PRO A 632 -21.44 -21.83 21.73
N ALA A 633 -21.34 -21.11 20.61
CA ALA A 633 -20.28 -21.30 19.61
C ALA A 633 -18.92 -20.74 20.07
N GLY A 634 -18.88 -20.01 21.19
CA GLY A 634 -17.68 -19.38 21.75
C GLY A 634 -17.46 -17.94 21.28
N THR A 635 -18.41 -17.35 20.56
CA THR A 635 -18.33 -15.95 20.12
C THR A 635 -18.51 -15.01 21.31
N GLU A 636 -17.54 -14.14 21.57
CA GLU A 636 -17.56 -13.15 22.66
C GLU A 636 -17.86 -11.74 22.14
N LEU A 637 -18.84 -11.07 22.76
CA LEU A 637 -19.28 -9.71 22.43
C LEU A 637 -19.21 -8.82 23.67
N GLU A 638 -18.42 -7.75 23.61
CA GLU A 638 -18.50 -6.67 24.59
C GLU A 638 -19.72 -5.80 24.30
N LEU A 639 -20.72 -5.87 25.18
CA LEU A 639 -21.97 -5.13 25.05
C LEU A 639 -21.78 -3.63 25.31
N PHE A 640 -20.94 -3.29 26.28
CA PHE A 640 -20.46 -1.93 26.54
C PHE A 640 -19.32 -1.91 27.56
N ALA A 641 -18.59 -0.79 27.59
CA ALA A 641 -17.67 -0.43 28.66
C ALA A 641 -17.65 1.10 28.87
N ASN A 642 -17.41 1.54 30.11
CA ASN A 642 -17.11 2.95 30.43
C ASN A 642 -18.19 3.98 30.02
N ILE A 643 -19.45 3.74 30.38
CA ILE A 643 -20.54 4.70 30.11
C ILE A 643 -20.24 6.04 30.79
N ILE A 644 -20.40 7.15 30.07
CA ILE A 644 -19.92 8.47 30.50
C ILE A 644 -20.97 9.17 31.39
N GLY A 645 -20.59 9.48 32.64
CA GLY A 645 -21.37 10.29 33.59
C GLY A 645 -21.81 9.50 34.82
N ASN A 646 -21.85 10.17 35.98
CA ASN A 646 -22.09 9.58 37.33
C ASN A 646 -23.51 8.99 37.52
N GLY A 647 -23.90 8.05 36.68
CA GLY A 647 -25.18 7.36 36.70
C GLY A 647 -25.18 6.16 37.65
N VAL A 648 -26.37 5.81 38.13
CA VAL A 648 -26.60 4.66 39.03
C VAL A 648 -27.58 3.67 38.40
N ASN A 649 -27.28 2.38 38.49
CA ASN A 649 -28.12 1.24 38.12
C ASN A 649 -28.55 1.10 36.64
N PHE A 650 -28.66 -0.16 36.21
CA PHE A 650 -29.45 -0.62 35.07
C PHE A 650 -30.75 -1.25 35.57
N THR A 651 -31.90 -0.83 35.04
CA THR A 651 -33.20 -1.34 35.47
C THR A 651 -34.08 -1.60 34.25
N ASN A 652 -34.32 -2.88 33.95
CA ASN A 652 -34.96 -3.34 32.73
C ASN A 652 -34.36 -2.63 31.50
N THR A 653 -33.04 -2.54 31.46
CA THR A 653 -32.32 -1.97 30.33
C THR A 653 -32.24 -3.05 29.26
N VAL A 654 -32.82 -2.78 28.09
CA VAL A 654 -32.80 -3.70 26.94
C VAL A 654 -31.71 -3.22 25.99
N LEU A 655 -30.84 -4.13 25.58
CA LEU A 655 -29.83 -3.93 24.56
C LEU A 655 -30.32 -4.59 23.29
N ASP A 656 -30.44 -3.80 22.23
CA ASP A 656 -31.08 -4.15 20.95
C ASP A 656 -30.44 -3.29 19.84
N ASP A 657 -29.99 -3.94 18.77
CA ASP A 657 -29.35 -3.28 17.63
C ASP A 657 -30.25 -2.24 16.92
N GLN A 658 -31.57 -2.41 17.03
CA GLN A 658 -32.56 -1.53 16.39
C GLN A 658 -32.96 -0.34 17.27
N ALA A 659 -32.37 -0.21 18.46
CA ALA A 659 -32.57 0.96 19.30
C ALA A 659 -31.97 2.23 18.66
N ALA A 660 -32.67 3.35 18.81
CA ALA A 660 -32.27 4.62 18.19
C ALA A 660 -31.12 5.35 18.91
N THR A 661 -30.68 4.87 20.08
CA THR A 661 -29.72 5.56 20.94
C THR A 661 -28.69 4.58 21.44
N LEU A 662 -27.41 4.83 21.12
CA LEU A 662 -26.26 4.12 21.67
C LEU A 662 -26.21 4.30 23.18
N LEU A 663 -25.93 3.23 23.90
CA LEU A 663 -25.80 3.29 25.36
C LEU A 663 -24.63 4.19 25.78
N SER A 664 -23.54 4.22 25.01
CA SER A 664 -22.41 5.14 25.21
C SER A 664 -22.77 6.63 25.08
N ASP A 665 -23.82 6.96 24.32
CA ASP A 665 -24.29 8.34 24.16
C ASP A 665 -25.19 8.79 25.33
N ALA A 666 -25.66 7.83 26.15
CA ALA A 666 -26.44 8.13 27.33
C ALA A 666 -25.54 8.74 28.42
N THR A 667 -26.04 9.77 29.09
CA THR A 667 -25.28 10.49 30.11
C THR A 667 -25.71 10.05 31.50
N GLY A 668 -24.91 10.33 32.53
CA GLY A 668 -25.32 10.11 33.93
C GLY A 668 -26.64 10.80 34.36
N ALA A 669 -27.21 11.71 33.55
CA ALA A 669 -28.54 12.28 33.78
C ALA A 669 -29.70 11.34 33.38
N ASP A 670 -29.41 10.33 32.56
CA ASP A 670 -30.35 9.32 32.06
C ASP A 670 -30.46 8.12 33.02
N ALA A 671 -29.63 8.10 34.07
CA ALA A 671 -29.66 7.09 35.10
C ALA A 671 -30.83 7.27 36.11
N PRO A 672 -31.50 6.18 36.55
CA PRO A 672 -31.23 4.79 36.20
C PRO A 672 -31.58 4.48 34.75
N TYR A 673 -30.67 3.79 34.07
CA TYR A 673 -30.82 3.48 32.65
C TYR A 673 -32.00 2.54 32.51
N THR A 674 -33.05 3.02 31.87
CA THR A 674 -34.31 2.30 31.66
C THR A 674 -34.71 2.43 30.19
N GLY A 675 -35.31 1.38 29.64
CA GLY A 675 -35.69 1.33 28.22
C GLY A 675 -34.64 0.64 27.35
N THR A 676 -34.73 0.88 26.04
CA THR A 676 -33.95 0.16 25.03
C THR A 676 -32.83 1.03 24.47
N TYR A 677 -31.61 0.49 24.42
CA TYR A 677 -30.40 1.14 23.92
C TYR A 677 -29.67 0.22 22.94
N GLN A 678 -28.90 0.81 22.04
CA GLN A 678 -28.00 0.07 21.17
C GLN A 678 -26.73 -0.24 21.98
N PRO A 679 -26.24 -1.49 21.98
CA PRO A 679 -24.93 -1.81 22.57
C PRO A 679 -23.79 -1.13 21.79
N ASP A 680 -22.60 -1.04 22.39
CA ASP A 680 -21.42 -0.43 21.76
C ASP A 680 -20.93 -1.24 20.55
N ASN A 681 -21.16 -2.55 20.59
CA ASN A 681 -20.91 -3.49 19.49
C ASN A 681 -22.20 -4.26 19.18
N ALA A 682 -22.46 -4.51 17.89
CA ALA A 682 -23.75 -5.00 17.41
C ALA A 682 -24.01 -6.48 17.77
N LEU A 683 -25.19 -6.77 18.33
CA LEU A 683 -25.69 -8.11 18.66
C LEU A 683 -25.90 -9.00 17.43
N SER A 684 -26.12 -8.38 16.27
CA SER A 684 -26.20 -9.04 14.96
C SER A 684 -24.95 -9.83 14.57
N MET A 685 -23.85 -9.72 15.31
CA MET A 685 -22.69 -10.62 15.14
C MET A 685 -23.02 -12.09 15.40
N PHE A 686 -24.07 -12.38 16.19
CA PHE A 686 -24.52 -13.75 16.46
C PHE A 686 -25.45 -14.29 15.37
N ASN A 687 -25.87 -13.47 14.40
CA ASN A 687 -26.80 -13.89 13.36
C ASN A 687 -26.17 -15.00 12.49
N GLY A 688 -26.92 -16.08 12.29
CA GLY A 688 -26.48 -17.28 11.60
C GLY A 688 -25.87 -18.36 12.50
N GLU A 689 -25.50 -18.05 13.75
CA GLU A 689 -25.08 -19.08 14.72
C GLU A 689 -26.27 -19.92 15.19
N THR A 690 -25.98 -21.11 15.72
CA THR A 690 -26.97 -21.90 16.47
C THR A 690 -27.11 -21.34 17.88
N SER A 691 -28.34 -21.16 18.36
CA SER A 691 -28.57 -20.72 19.74
C SER A 691 -28.50 -21.84 20.78
N MET A 692 -28.36 -23.09 20.34
CA MET A 692 -28.37 -24.27 21.20
C MET A 692 -27.10 -24.34 22.06
N GLY A 693 -27.27 -24.49 23.37
CA GLY A 693 -26.17 -24.61 24.34
C GLY A 693 -26.12 -23.48 25.37
N ASP A 694 -24.94 -23.23 25.92
CA ASP A 694 -24.72 -22.33 27.06
C ASP A 694 -24.39 -20.89 26.62
N TRP A 695 -25.25 -19.95 26.97
CA TRP A 695 -25.01 -18.51 26.87
C TRP A 695 -24.49 -17.96 28.18
N THR A 696 -23.41 -17.20 28.15
CA THR A 696 -22.76 -16.69 29.36
C THR A 696 -22.69 -15.17 29.37
N LEU A 697 -23.22 -14.53 30.42
CA LEU A 697 -23.04 -13.11 30.67
C LEU A 697 -22.01 -12.90 31.78
N SER A 698 -20.95 -12.16 31.48
CA SER A 698 -19.87 -11.79 32.39
C SER A 698 -19.92 -10.28 32.67
N VAL A 699 -19.99 -9.93 33.96
CA VAL A 699 -20.04 -8.53 34.43
C VAL A 699 -18.80 -8.22 35.23
N TYR A 700 -18.06 -7.20 34.82
CA TYR A 700 -16.82 -6.73 35.43
C TYR A 700 -17.03 -5.35 36.06
N ASP A 701 -16.27 -5.06 37.11
CA ASP A 701 -16.19 -3.77 37.81
C ASP A 701 -14.71 -3.34 37.90
N PHE A 702 -14.41 -2.08 37.57
CA PHE A 702 -13.06 -1.50 37.61
C PHE A 702 -12.69 -0.82 38.93
N TRP A 703 -13.65 -0.41 39.78
CA TRP A 703 -13.38 0.44 40.92
C TRP A 703 -13.30 -0.33 42.25
N ASP A 704 -12.57 0.20 43.24
CA ASP A 704 -12.13 -0.56 44.43
C ASP A 704 -13.03 -0.42 45.68
N THR A 705 -14.10 0.38 45.60
CA THR A 705 -14.81 0.86 46.80
C THR A 705 -16.33 0.90 46.72
N ASP A 706 -16.92 0.74 45.55
CA ASP A 706 -18.35 0.52 45.35
C ASP A 706 -18.67 -0.97 45.19
N ASN A 707 -19.95 -1.30 45.31
CA ASN A 707 -20.42 -2.67 45.14
C ASN A 707 -21.66 -2.67 44.26
N GLY A 708 -21.71 -3.63 43.34
CA GLY A 708 -22.90 -3.92 42.56
C GLY A 708 -23.42 -5.34 42.74
N THR A 709 -24.58 -5.57 42.16
CA THR A 709 -25.17 -6.92 42.06
C THR A 709 -25.76 -7.11 40.68
N LEU A 710 -25.46 -8.24 40.04
CA LEU A 710 -26.25 -8.71 38.91
C LEU A 710 -27.50 -9.39 39.48
N GLU A 711 -28.62 -8.66 39.50
CA GLU A 711 -29.89 -9.16 40.04
C GLU A 711 -30.53 -10.16 39.08
N SER A 712 -30.64 -9.78 37.81
CA SER A 712 -31.13 -10.67 36.76
C SER A 712 -30.68 -10.19 35.38
N TRP A 713 -30.64 -11.12 34.45
CA TRP A 713 -30.64 -10.83 33.04
C TRP A 713 -31.54 -11.83 32.30
N SER A 714 -31.96 -11.45 31.10
CA SER A 714 -32.62 -12.32 30.16
C SER A 714 -32.08 -12.09 28.76
N ILE A 715 -32.12 -13.13 27.95
CA ILE A 715 -31.83 -13.06 26.53
C ILE A 715 -33.07 -13.48 25.77
N GLU A 716 -33.52 -12.65 24.85
CA GLU A 716 -34.49 -13.02 23.84
C GLU A 716 -33.73 -13.42 22.58
N ILE A 717 -33.98 -14.63 22.11
CA ILE A 717 -33.36 -15.15 20.89
C ILE A 717 -34.47 -15.40 19.90
N CYS A 718 -34.37 -14.75 18.74
CA CYS A 718 -35.24 -14.98 17.60
C CYS A 718 -34.50 -15.79 16.55
N GLY A 719 -35.17 -16.78 15.97
CA GLY A 719 -34.59 -17.53 14.86
C GLY A 719 -35.52 -18.59 14.29
N ALA A 720 -35.08 -19.21 13.20
CA ALA A 720 -35.77 -20.35 12.59
C ALA A 720 -35.41 -21.64 13.37
N PRO A 721 -36.37 -22.56 13.63
CA PRO A 721 -36.08 -23.87 14.20
C PRO A 721 -34.96 -24.57 13.43
N LEU A 722 -34.07 -25.25 14.15
CA LEU A 722 -33.05 -26.07 13.53
C LEU A 722 -33.69 -27.18 12.67
N PRO A 723 -33.05 -27.58 11.55
CA PRO A 723 -33.50 -28.72 10.75
C PRO A 723 -33.61 -30.01 11.58
N ASP A 724 -34.61 -30.84 11.26
CA ASP A 724 -34.89 -32.17 11.80
C ASP A 724 -35.38 -33.02 10.61
N ALA A 725 -34.46 -33.76 10.00
CA ALA A 725 -34.63 -34.41 8.71
C ALA A 725 -35.51 -35.66 8.78
N ASP A 726 -35.51 -36.37 9.90
CA ASP A 726 -36.26 -37.61 10.07
C ASP A 726 -37.53 -37.47 10.94
N GLY A 727 -37.69 -36.31 11.59
CA GLY A 727 -38.90 -35.89 12.30
C GLY A 727 -39.10 -36.56 13.65
N ASP A 728 -38.03 -37.04 14.28
CA ASP A 728 -38.09 -37.73 15.56
C ASP A 728 -38.07 -36.78 16.78
N GLY A 729 -37.81 -35.49 16.54
CA GLY A 729 -37.76 -34.43 17.53
C GLY A 729 -36.37 -34.08 18.05
N VAL A 730 -35.30 -34.67 17.50
CA VAL A 730 -33.90 -34.30 17.72
C VAL A 730 -33.41 -33.49 16.50
N PRO A 731 -32.86 -32.28 16.68
CA PRO A 731 -32.32 -31.52 15.56
C PRO A 731 -31.11 -32.20 14.92
N ASP A 732 -30.96 -32.09 13.60
CA ASP A 732 -29.89 -32.71 12.78
C ASP A 732 -28.48 -32.48 13.34
N VAL A 733 -28.24 -31.33 13.98
CA VAL A 733 -26.94 -30.95 14.56
C VAL A 733 -26.57 -31.76 15.81
N THR A 734 -27.53 -32.45 16.41
CA THR A 734 -27.36 -33.29 17.60
C THR A 734 -27.95 -34.68 17.43
N ASP A 735 -28.37 -35.03 16.22
CA ASP A 735 -28.98 -36.31 15.90
C ASP A 735 -27.91 -37.32 15.47
N ASN A 736 -27.69 -38.34 16.29
CA ASN A 736 -26.77 -39.44 15.98
C ASN A 736 -27.30 -40.40 14.92
N CYS A 737 -28.53 -40.24 14.45
CA CYS A 737 -29.07 -40.89 13.26
C CYS A 737 -29.92 -39.93 12.40
N ILE A 738 -29.32 -38.87 11.85
CA ILE A 738 -29.97 -37.80 11.02
C ILE A 738 -31.05 -38.22 10.01
N ASN A 739 -31.08 -39.47 9.54
CA ASN A 739 -32.07 -39.97 8.58
C ASN A 739 -32.95 -41.12 9.11
N THR A 740 -32.73 -41.57 10.35
CA THR A 740 -33.34 -42.78 10.92
C THR A 740 -33.85 -42.51 12.34
N PRO A 741 -35.18 -42.41 12.54
CA PRO A 741 -35.76 -41.94 13.81
C PRO A 741 -35.32 -42.73 15.03
N ASN A 742 -34.65 -42.06 15.97
CA ASN A 742 -34.21 -42.58 17.27
C ASN A 742 -34.20 -41.49 18.36
N SER A 743 -35.39 -41.04 18.76
CA SER A 743 -35.58 -40.00 19.78
C SER A 743 -34.91 -40.24 21.16
N ASP A 744 -34.40 -41.45 21.43
CA ASP A 744 -33.64 -41.77 22.64
C ASP A 744 -32.12 -41.63 22.48
N GLN A 745 -31.63 -41.44 21.25
CA GLN A 745 -30.24 -41.20 20.88
C GLN A 745 -29.31 -42.26 21.50
N ALA A 746 -29.75 -43.53 21.49
CA ALA A 746 -28.97 -44.65 21.98
C ALA A 746 -27.74 -44.88 21.10
N ASP A 747 -26.59 -45.08 21.74
CA ASP A 747 -25.26 -45.24 21.17
C ASP A 747 -24.44 -46.08 22.18
N GLU A 748 -24.35 -47.38 21.96
CA GLU A 748 -23.79 -48.35 22.91
C GLU A 748 -22.25 -48.32 22.95
N ASP A 749 -21.58 -47.98 21.86
CA ASP A 749 -20.12 -47.91 21.79
C ASP A 749 -19.53 -46.48 21.81
N GLY A 750 -20.38 -45.46 21.70
CA GLY A 750 -20.07 -44.06 21.95
C GLY A 750 -19.40 -43.35 20.79
N ASP A 751 -19.65 -43.76 19.55
CA ASP A 751 -19.03 -43.20 18.35
C ASP A 751 -19.82 -42.03 17.71
N ASN A 752 -20.99 -41.70 18.27
CA ASN A 752 -21.97 -40.71 17.79
C ASN A 752 -22.75 -41.13 16.54
N VAL A 753 -22.76 -42.42 16.21
CA VAL A 753 -23.73 -43.06 15.32
C VAL A 753 -24.68 -43.85 16.20
N GLY A 754 -25.99 -43.65 16.02
CA GLY A 754 -26.95 -44.34 16.88
C GLY A 754 -27.08 -45.83 16.54
N ASP A 755 -27.33 -46.66 17.56
CA ASP A 755 -27.42 -48.13 17.45
C ASP A 755 -28.32 -48.63 16.30
N VAL A 756 -29.32 -47.83 15.91
CA VAL A 756 -30.31 -48.18 14.87
C VAL A 756 -29.81 -47.92 13.46
N CYS A 757 -28.80 -47.07 13.29
CA CYS A 757 -28.17 -46.73 12.02
C CYS A 757 -26.70 -47.16 11.95
N ASP A 758 -26.23 -47.91 12.95
CA ASP A 758 -24.86 -48.41 13.09
C ASP A 758 -24.67 -49.83 12.50
N ASN A 759 -23.67 -50.01 11.62
CA ASN A 759 -23.26 -51.28 11.02
C ASN A 759 -22.22 -52.08 11.85
N CYS A 760 -21.69 -51.51 12.94
CA CYS A 760 -21.00 -52.22 13.99
C CYS A 760 -21.46 -51.74 15.40
N PRO A 761 -22.69 -52.08 15.86
CA PRO A 761 -23.35 -51.55 17.08
C PRO A 761 -22.65 -51.72 18.45
N THR A 762 -21.45 -52.30 18.46
CA THR A 762 -20.68 -52.57 19.68
C THR A 762 -19.19 -52.24 19.50
N VAL A 763 -18.81 -51.74 18.32
CA VAL A 763 -17.44 -51.41 17.94
C VAL A 763 -17.49 -50.09 17.18
N ALA A 764 -17.15 -49.02 17.90
CA ALA A 764 -17.17 -47.65 17.42
C ALA A 764 -16.56 -47.49 16.02
N ASN A 765 -17.36 -47.06 15.06
CA ASN A 765 -16.98 -46.75 13.69
C ASN A 765 -17.88 -45.65 13.09
N ALA A 766 -17.62 -44.41 13.51
CA ALA A 766 -18.43 -43.25 13.12
C ALA A 766 -18.53 -43.02 11.59
N ASP A 767 -17.61 -43.60 10.80
CA ASP A 767 -17.59 -43.52 9.34
C ASP A 767 -18.49 -44.55 8.64
N GLN A 768 -18.96 -45.56 9.37
CA GLN A 768 -19.86 -46.59 8.90
C GLN A 768 -19.35 -47.28 7.62
N ALA A 769 -18.02 -47.48 7.54
CA ALA A 769 -17.38 -48.12 6.41
C ALA A 769 -17.83 -49.58 6.24
N ASP A 770 -18.22 -49.95 5.02
CA ASP A 770 -18.69 -51.28 4.62
C ASP A 770 -18.29 -51.48 3.15
N ALA A 771 -17.07 -51.95 2.93
CA ALA A 771 -16.44 -52.02 1.62
C ALA A 771 -17.12 -53.03 0.68
N ASP A 772 -17.74 -54.08 1.22
CA ASP A 772 -18.37 -55.15 0.46
C ASP A 772 -19.91 -55.10 0.42
N MET A 773 -20.50 -54.15 1.15
CA MET A 773 -21.93 -53.80 1.23
C MET A 773 -22.81 -54.90 1.84
N ASP A 774 -22.30 -55.65 2.81
CA ASP A 774 -23.05 -56.72 3.47
C ASP A 774 -23.81 -56.29 4.75
N ASN A 775 -23.66 -55.01 5.15
CA ASN A 775 -24.17 -54.38 6.38
C ASN A 775 -23.46 -54.82 7.68
N ILE A 776 -22.26 -55.40 7.59
CA ILE A 776 -21.31 -55.53 8.69
C ILE A 776 -20.20 -54.52 8.38
N GLY A 777 -19.88 -53.65 9.34
CA GLY A 777 -18.80 -52.69 9.10
C GLY A 777 -17.43 -53.36 9.02
N ASP A 778 -16.53 -52.73 8.26
CA ASP A 778 -15.17 -53.23 8.00
C ASP A 778 -14.41 -53.54 9.31
N VAL A 779 -14.66 -52.76 10.37
CA VAL A 779 -14.00 -52.89 11.67
C VAL A 779 -14.47 -54.10 12.49
N CYS A 780 -15.53 -54.78 12.08
CA CYS A 780 -16.07 -55.94 12.79
C CYS A 780 -16.10 -57.23 11.95
N GLU A 781 -15.25 -57.32 10.91
CA GLU A 781 -15.15 -58.41 9.94
C GLU A 781 -13.95 -59.38 10.21
N ASP A 782 -13.98 -60.67 9.78
CA ASP A 782 -12.89 -61.70 9.86
C ASP A 782 -12.91 -62.58 8.59
N LEU A 783 -11.91 -62.43 7.71
CA LEU A 783 -11.90 -62.89 6.32
C LEU A 783 -11.28 -64.28 6.15
N ASP A 784 -10.16 -64.60 6.81
CA ASP A 784 -9.47 -65.88 6.65
C ASP A 784 -9.86 -66.94 7.70
N GLY A 785 -10.61 -66.55 8.73
CA GLY A 785 -11.18 -67.42 9.74
C GLY A 785 -10.16 -67.99 10.72
N ASP A 786 -9.02 -67.32 10.91
CA ASP A 786 -8.01 -67.70 11.89
C ASP A 786 -8.41 -67.31 13.34
N GLY A 787 -9.48 -66.49 13.47
CA GLY A 787 -10.11 -66.08 14.72
C GLY A 787 -9.67 -64.71 15.22
N ILE A 788 -8.94 -63.95 14.39
CA ILE A 788 -8.58 -62.55 14.57
C ILE A 788 -9.43 -61.74 13.56
N LEU A 789 -10.06 -60.65 14.02
CA LEU A 789 -10.82 -59.77 13.10
C LEU A 789 -9.84 -59.09 12.13
N ASN A 790 -10.26 -58.83 10.89
CA ASN A 790 -9.44 -58.28 9.79
C ASN A 790 -8.69 -57.01 10.17
N ASP A 791 -9.31 -56.17 10.99
CA ASP A 791 -8.76 -54.91 11.47
C ASP A 791 -7.58 -55.10 12.44
N VAL A 792 -7.49 -56.28 13.08
CA VAL A 792 -6.43 -56.65 14.01
C VAL A 792 -5.63 -57.88 13.55
N ASP A 793 -5.93 -58.39 12.35
CA ASP A 793 -5.22 -59.48 11.69
C ASP A 793 -4.10 -58.90 10.82
N ASN A 794 -2.86 -59.19 11.16
CA ASN A 794 -1.72 -58.73 10.39
C ASN A 794 -1.40 -59.60 9.17
N CYS A 795 -2.07 -60.73 8.97
CA CYS A 795 -2.15 -61.34 7.64
C CYS A 795 -3.60 -61.78 7.34
N PRO A 796 -4.52 -60.83 6.99
CA PRO A 796 -5.96 -61.08 6.81
C PRO A 796 -6.36 -62.14 5.77
N ASP A 797 -5.41 -62.53 4.92
CA ASP A 797 -5.57 -63.57 3.89
C ASP A 797 -4.69 -64.81 4.14
N VAL A 798 -3.78 -64.75 5.11
CA VAL A 798 -2.74 -65.75 5.37
C VAL A 798 -2.71 -66.10 6.85
N ALA A 799 -3.63 -66.98 7.24
CA ALA A 799 -3.75 -67.57 8.57
C ALA A 799 -2.44 -67.65 9.36
N ASN A 800 -2.31 -66.71 10.28
CA ASN A 800 -1.22 -66.63 11.23
C ASN A 800 -1.80 -66.32 12.62
N PRO A 801 -2.43 -67.30 13.29
CA PRO A 801 -3.06 -67.08 14.61
C PRO A 801 -2.10 -66.60 15.73
N GLY A 802 -0.79 -66.63 15.47
CA GLY A 802 0.26 -66.11 16.35
C GLY A 802 0.54 -64.62 16.17
N GLN A 803 0.06 -64.00 15.08
CA GLN A 803 0.14 -62.59 14.74
C GLN A 803 1.57 -62.04 14.92
N GLU A 804 2.58 -62.86 14.61
CA GLU A 804 3.97 -62.44 14.70
C GLU A 804 4.27 -61.36 13.65
N ASP A 805 4.55 -60.16 14.14
CA ASP A 805 4.87 -58.95 13.39
C ASP A 805 5.97 -58.23 14.18
N VAL A 806 7.21 -58.52 13.84
CA VAL A 806 8.41 -58.08 14.55
C VAL A 806 8.66 -56.60 14.32
N ASP A 807 8.35 -56.07 13.14
CA ASP A 807 8.49 -54.64 12.86
C ASP A 807 7.25 -53.82 13.25
N GLY A 808 6.14 -54.50 13.52
CA GLY A 808 4.91 -53.92 14.04
C GLY A 808 4.12 -53.16 12.99
N ASN A 809 4.37 -53.38 11.69
CA ASN A 809 3.73 -52.61 10.63
C ASN A 809 2.29 -53.05 10.32
N GLY A 810 1.77 -54.04 11.05
CA GLY A 810 0.43 -54.58 10.83
C GLY A 810 0.34 -55.51 9.64
N VAL A 811 1.46 -55.82 8.98
CA VAL A 811 1.63 -56.94 8.07
C VAL A 811 2.50 -57.97 8.80
N GLY A 812 1.99 -59.18 8.99
CA GLY A 812 2.71 -60.19 9.75
C GLY A 812 4.03 -60.52 9.07
N ASP A 813 5.08 -60.76 9.87
CA ASP A 813 6.41 -61.17 9.40
C ASP A 813 6.34 -62.34 8.41
N ALA A 814 5.31 -63.16 8.60
CA ALA A 814 5.04 -64.34 7.80
C ALA A 814 4.69 -64.03 6.34
N CYS A 815 4.14 -62.84 6.07
CA CYS A 815 3.63 -62.41 4.78
C CYS A 815 4.27 -61.12 4.24
N GLN A 816 5.30 -60.59 4.89
CA GLN A 816 5.86 -59.27 4.59
C GLN A 816 6.96 -59.27 3.50
N ASP A 817 6.68 -58.53 2.43
CA ASP A 817 7.51 -58.30 1.23
C ASP A 817 7.13 -56.91 0.69
N THR A 818 7.76 -55.89 1.25
CA THR A 818 7.34 -54.50 1.20
C THR A 818 7.59 -53.86 -0.16
N ASP A 819 8.52 -54.39 -0.96
CA ASP A 819 8.74 -53.92 -2.34
C ASP A 819 8.34 -54.93 -3.42
N GLY A 820 8.04 -56.18 -3.04
CA GLY A 820 7.52 -57.21 -3.92
C GLY A 820 8.51 -57.71 -4.97
N ASP A 821 9.80 -57.49 -4.74
CA ASP A 821 10.84 -57.86 -5.70
C ASP A 821 11.20 -59.36 -5.66
N GLY A 822 10.62 -60.08 -4.68
CA GLY A 822 10.80 -61.50 -4.41
C GLY A 822 11.73 -61.78 -3.24
N VAL A 823 12.16 -60.75 -2.52
CA VAL A 823 12.95 -60.83 -1.30
C VAL A 823 12.13 -60.28 -0.14
N LEU A 824 11.70 -61.16 0.76
CA LEU A 824 11.02 -60.74 2.00
C LEU A 824 11.89 -59.73 2.77
N ASP A 825 11.29 -58.67 3.31
CA ASP A 825 11.93 -57.53 3.98
C ASP A 825 13.05 -57.89 4.94
N ILE A 826 12.87 -59.00 5.66
CA ILE A 826 13.86 -59.52 6.61
C ILE A 826 15.22 -59.84 5.95
N ASN A 827 15.30 -59.87 4.62
CA ASN A 827 16.50 -60.11 3.83
C ASN A 827 16.79 -59.01 2.79
N ASP A 828 16.12 -57.85 2.87
CA ASP A 828 16.20 -56.79 1.86
C ASP A 828 16.95 -55.53 2.36
N ASN A 829 17.88 -54.97 1.56
CA ASN A 829 18.65 -53.76 1.82
C ASN A 829 18.04 -52.49 1.19
N CYS A 830 17.00 -52.65 0.38
CA CYS A 830 15.98 -51.66 0.13
C CYS A 830 14.62 -52.32 0.34
N PRO A 831 14.18 -52.58 1.59
CA PRO A 831 12.91 -53.26 1.86
C PRO A 831 11.70 -52.65 1.14
N THR A 832 11.79 -51.41 0.71
CA THR A 832 10.74 -50.65 0.03
C THR A 832 11.04 -50.35 -1.44
N VAL A 833 12.19 -50.73 -2.00
CA VAL A 833 12.52 -50.44 -3.40
C VAL A 833 13.21 -51.62 -4.08
N ALA A 834 12.48 -52.23 -5.00
CA ALA A 834 12.86 -53.45 -5.69
C ALA A 834 14.29 -53.41 -6.24
N ASN A 835 15.16 -54.16 -5.58
CA ASN A 835 16.56 -54.25 -5.94
C ASN A 835 17.10 -55.64 -5.60
N ALA A 836 16.60 -56.67 -6.27
CA ALA A 836 17.03 -58.06 -6.07
C ALA A 836 18.56 -58.32 -6.20
N ASP A 837 19.33 -57.37 -6.71
CA ASP A 837 20.81 -57.40 -6.73
C ASP A 837 21.49 -56.78 -5.49
N GLN A 838 20.75 -56.02 -4.69
CA GLN A 838 21.08 -55.49 -3.37
C GLN A 838 22.36 -54.65 -3.38
N ALA A 839 22.52 -53.76 -4.37
CA ALA A 839 23.69 -52.88 -4.51
C ALA A 839 23.68 -51.73 -3.48
N ASP A 840 24.84 -51.41 -2.90
CA ASP A 840 25.09 -50.36 -1.90
C ASP A 840 26.57 -49.94 -2.01
N VAL A 841 26.85 -48.87 -2.77
CA VAL A 841 28.22 -48.46 -3.16
C VAL A 841 28.99 -47.82 -2.01
N ASP A 842 28.34 -47.08 -1.14
CA ASP A 842 28.99 -46.39 -0.02
C ASP A 842 29.01 -47.25 1.27
N GLY A 843 28.28 -48.36 1.29
CA GLY A 843 28.31 -49.43 2.28
C GLY A 843 27.57 -49.07 3.57
N ASN A 844 26.58 -48.18 3.47
CA ASN A 844 25.89 -47.61 4.61
C ASN A 844 24.70 -48.46 5.11
N GLY A 845 24.29 -49.49 4.34
CA GLY A 845 23.19 -50.40 4.67
C GLY A 845 21.83 -50.03 4.07
N VAL A 846 21.74 -48.90 3.37
CA VAL A 846 20.64 -48.50 2.48
C VAL A 846 21.14 -48.74 1.06
N GLY A 847 20.38 -49.47 0.25
CA GLY A 847 20.79 -49.74 -1.12
C GLY A 847 20.78 -48.48 -1.99
N ASP A 848 21.64 -48.47 -3.01
CA ASP A 848 21.74 -47.37 -3.98
C ASP A 848 20.40 -47.08 -4.67
N ALA A 849 19.51 -48.08 -4.73
CA ALA A 849 18.20 -48.00 -5.35
C ALA A 849 17.17 -47.20 -4.54
N CYS A 850 17.33 -47.10 -3.22
CA CYS A 850 16.37 -46.44 -2.32
C CYS A 850 16.95 -45.19 -1.64
N GLN A 851 18.03 -44.64 -2.18
CA GLN A 851 18.68 -43.47 -1.63
C GLN A 851 17.91 -42.19 -2.00
N ASP A 852 17.49 -41.40 -0.99
CA ASP A 852 16.83 -40.09 -1.11
C ASP A 852 17.50 -39.13 -0.12
N THR A 853 18.15 -38.09 -0.63
CA THR A 853 19.00 -37.17 0.13
C THR A 853 18.22 -36.01 0.74
N ASP A 854 17.19 -35.50 0.06
CA ASP A 854 16.45 -34.32 0.50
C ASP A 854 15.09 -34.64 1.11
N ALA A 855 14.75 -35.92 1.16
CA ALA A 855 13.57 -36.52 1.77
C ALA A 855 12.28 -36.02 1.14
N ASP A 856 12.31 -35.71 -0.15
CA ASP A 856 11.15 -35.29 -0.90
C ASP A 856 10.29 -36.45 -1.43
N GLY A 857 10.78 -37.68 -1.27
CA GLY A 857 10.12 -38.90 -1.69
C GLY A 857 10.48 -39.34 -3.10
N VAL A 858 11.42 -38.67 -3.76
CA VAL A 858 12.04 -39.08 -5.01
C VAL A 858 13.47 -39.48 -4.71
N ILE A 859 13.81 -40.68 -5.11
CA ILE A 859 15.16 -41.20 -4.93
C ILE A 859 16.15 -40.37 -5.77
N ASP A 860 17.33 -40.10 -5.23
CA ASP A 860 18.33 -39.18 -5.80
C ASP A 860 18.66 -39.43 -7.27
N ILE A 861 18.54 -40.69 -7.72
CA ILE A 861 18.85 -41.08 -9.09
C ILE A 861 17.75 -40.70 -10.09
N GLU A 862 16.53 -40.48 -9.60
CA GLU A 862 15.34 -40.07 -10.36
C GLU A 862 14.92 -38.65 -10.04
N ASP A 863 15.58 -38.02 -9.07
CA ASP A 863 15.29 -36.67 -8.63
C ASP A 863 16.03 -35.61 -9.49
N ASN A 864 15.26 -34.75 -10.16
CA ASN A 864 15.70 -33.58 -10.92
C ASN A 864 15.77 -32.31 -10.06
N CYS A 865 15.45 -32.38 -8.78
CA CYS A 865 15.90 -31.45 -7.75
C CYS A 865 16.31 -32.19 -6.44
N PRO A 866 17.42 -32.96 -6.41
CA PRO A 866 17.89 -33.82 -5.28
C PRO A 866 18.12 -33.18 -3.91
N LEU A 867 17.84 -31.89 -3.77
CA LEU A 867 18.05 -31.04 -2.60
C LEU A 867 16.86 -30.12 -2.33
N THR A 868 15.86 -30.09 -3.20
CA THR A 868 14.68 -29.23 -3.11
C THR A 868 13.45 -30.03 -3.45
N ALA A 869 12.67 -30.32 -2.41
CA ALA A 869 11.51 -31.17 -2.53
C ALA A 869 10.58 -30.84 -3.68
N ASN A 870 10.51 -31.77 -4.63
CA ASN A 870 9.83 -31.68 -5.90
C ASN A 870 9.34 -33.04 -6.37
N SER A 871 8.58 -33.73 -5.54
CA SER A 871 7.98 -35.03 -5.85
C SER A 871 7.21 -35.16 -7.18
N SER A 872 6.90 -34.05 -7.88
CA SER A 872 6.31 -34.06 -9.23
C SER A 872 7.30 -34.23 -10.37
N GLN A 873 8.59 -33.97 -10.15
CA GLN A 873 9.67 -34.18 -11.11
C GLN A 873 9.37 -33.59 -12.50
N GLU A 874 8.51 -32.56 -12.57
CA GLU A 874 8.15 -31.93 -13.84
C GLU A 874 9.41 -31.29 -14.40
N ASP A 875 9.73 -31.53 -15.67
CA ASP A 875 10.88 -30.94 -16.36
C ASP A 875 10.46 -30.71 -17.81
N ALA A 876 9.79 -29.58 -18.03
CA ALA A 876 9.22 -29.21 -19.31
C ALA A 876 10.30 -29.01 -20.38
N ASN A 877 11.52 -28.67 -19.97
CA ASN A 877 12.63 -28.35 -20.87
C ASN A 877 13.59 -29.52 -21.14
N ASN A 878 13.49 -30.59 -20.35
CA ASN A 878 14.32 -31.79 -20.33
C ASN A 878 15.81 -31.51 -20.13
N ASP A 879 16.17 -30.51 -19.34
CA ASP A 879 17.56 -30.19 -19.01
C ASP A 879 18.08 -30.93 -17.77
N GLY A 880 17.19 -31.67 -17.08
CA GLY A 880 17.50 -32.45 -15.90
C GLY A 880 17.36 -31.69 -14.59
N ILE A 881 16.78 -30.48 -14.61
CA ILE A 881 16.37 -29.71 -13.43
C ILE A 881 14.84 -29.62 -13.40
N GLY A 882 14.22 -29.88 -12.26
CA GLY A 882 12.77 -29.86 -12.14
C GLY A 882 12.16 -28.46 -12.15
N ASP A 883 11.01 -28.30 -12.82
CA ASP A 883 10.23 -27.08 -13.02
C ASP A 883 9.90 -26.31 -11.72
N ILE A 884 9.77 -27.01 -10.59
CA ILE A 884 9.49 -26.36 -9.28
C ILE A 884 10.73 -25.75 -8.65
N CYS A 885 11.91 -26.32 -8.90
CA CYS A 885 13.18 -25.69 -8.59
C CYS A 885 13.72 -24.89 -9.79
N GLU A 886 12.93 -24.82 -10.87
CA GLU A 886 13.15 -23.98 -12.04
C GLU A 886 12.53 -22.60 -11.83
N SER A 887 13.26 -21.57 -12.22
CA SER A 887 12.75 -20.19 -12.20
C SER A 887 13.08 -19.52 -13.52
N ILE A 888 12.19 -18.63 -13.99
CA ILE A 888 12.55 -17.76 -15.11
C ILE A 888 13.64 -16.79 -14.63
N ASP A 889 14.66 -16.62 -15.45
CA ASP A 889 15.82 -15.77 -15.16
C ASP A 889 15.88 -14.68 -16.24
N PRO A 890 15.17 -13.55 -16.04
CA PRO A 890 15.22 -12.42 -16.96
C PRO A 890 16.60 -11.77 -16.87
N ALA A 891 17.30 -11.63 -18.00
CA ALA A 891 18.55 -10.89 -18.00
C ALA A 891 18.31 -9.42 -17.64
N ASP A 892 19.01 -8.91 -16.63
CA ASP A 892 18.92 -7.51 -16.19
C ASP A 892 19.51 -6.51 -17.22
N THR A 893 20.09 -7.01 -18.31
CA THR A 893 20.73 -6.20 -19.35
C THR A 893 20.35 -6.68 -20.76
N LEU A 894 20.08 -5.73 -21.64
CA LEU A 894 19.79 -5.91 -23.06
C LEU A 894 20.73 -5.01 -23.88
N THR A 895 21.47 -5.56 -24.85
CA THR A 895 22.43 -4.81 -25.66
C THR A 895 22.20 -4.95 -27.17
N PRO A 896 21.18 -4.28 -27.76
CA PRO A 896 20.80 -4.45 -29.17
C PRO A 896 21.75 -3.72 -30.13
N ASN A 897 23.02 -4.11 -30.15
CA ASN A 897 24.09 -3.44 -30.87
C ASN A 897 24.49 -4.14 -32.19
N GLY A 898 23.91 -5.31 -32.45
CA GLY A 898 24.12 -6.14 -33.63
C GLY A 898 25.42 -6.95 -33.63
N ASP A 899 26.04 -7.17 -32.47
CA ASP A 899 27.28 -7.95 -32.33
C ASP A 899 27.06 -9.46 -32.16
N GLY A 900 25.80 -9.89 -32.06
CA GLY A 900 25.38 -11.27 -31.87
C GLY A 900 25.32 -11.74 -30.42
N GLN A 901 25.58 -10.87 -29.44
CA GLN A 901 25.51 -11.16 -28.01
C GLN A 901 24.49 -10.24 -27.34
N ASN A 902 23.52 -10.82 -26.62
CA ASN A 902 22.47 -10.08 -25.91
C ASN A 902 21.74 -9.03 -26.78
N ASP A 903 21.70 -9.24 -28.10
CA ASP A 903 20.99 -8.38 -29.05
C ASP A 903 19.47 -8.42 -28.86
N THR A 904 18.99 -9.45 -28.18
CA THR A 904 17.61 -9.62 -27.80
C THR A 904 17.50 -9.99 -26.33
N TRP A 905 16.38 -9.64 -25.70
CA TRP A 905 16.19 -9.83 -24.28
C TRP A 905 16.01 -11.32 -23.98
N ASN A 906 17.02 -11.88 -23.32
CA ASN A 906 17.08 -13.28 -22.93
C ASN A 906 16.43 -13.46 -21.57
N ILE A 907 15.30 -14.15 -21.55
CA ILE A 907 14.66 -14.62 -20.34
C ILE A 907 14.80 -16.14 -20.41
N LYS A 908 15.62 -16.73 -19.54
CA LYS A 908 15.77 -18.18 -19.55
C LYS A 908 14.46 -18.81 -19.10
N ASN A 909 14.12 -19.93 -19.74
CA ASN A 909 13.00 -20.79 -19.43
C ASN A 909 11.62 -20.16 -19.65
N ILE A 910 11.54 -18.99 -20.31
CA ILE A 910 10.26 -18.32 -20.59
C ILE A 910 9.37 -19.12 -21.55
N GLU A 911 9.97 -19.94 -22.41
CA GLU A 911 9.26 -20.80 -23.36
C GLU A 911 8.55 -22.01 -22.72
N TYR A 912 8.87 -22.33 -21.46
CA TYR A 912 8.32 -23.48 -20.72
C TYR A 912 7.17 -23.09 -19.79
N VAL A 913 6.97 -21.80 -19.55
CA VAL A 913 5.85 -21.27 -18.77
C VAL A 913 4.68 -20.85 -19.66
N ALA A 914 3.47 -21.27 -19.27
CA ALA A 914 2.25 -21.05 -20.05
C ALA A 914 1.62 -19.68 -19.77
N ASN A 915 0.80 -19.19 -20.72
CA ASN A 915 0.10 -17.90 -20.62
C ASN A 915 0.99 -16.71 -20.27
N ASN A 916 2.29 -16.79 -20.60
CA ASN A 916 3.22 -15.74 -20.22
C ASN A 916 2.87 -14.43 -20.95
N THR A 917 2.90 -13.33 -20.23
CA THR A 917 2.69 -11.99 -20.72
C THR A 917 3.84 -11.13 -20.23
N VAL A 918 4.63 -10.65 -21.17
CA VAL A 918 5.79 -9.80 -20.91
C VAL A 918 5.41 -8.37 -21.22
N LYS A 919 5.41 -7.53 -20.18
CA LYS A 919 5.17 -6.10 -20.30
C LYS A 919 6.43 -5.36 -19.88
N VAL A 920 6.88 -4.42 -20.71
CA VAL A 920 7.98 -3.52 -20.36
C VAL A 920 7.46 -2.10 -20.42
N PHE A 921 7.76 -1.37 -19.36
CA PHE A 921 7.33 0.00 -19.14
C PHE A 921 8.57 0.88 -19.15
N ASN A 922 8.45 2.03 -19.81
CA ASN A 922 9.44 3.07 -19.59
C ASN A 922 9.25 3.66 -18.17
N ARG A 923 10.19 4.51 -17.78
CA ARG A 923 10.20 5.22 -16.50
C ARG A 923 8.94 6.06 -16.21
N HIS A 924 8.07 6.29 -17.19
CA HIS A 924 6.82 7.04 -17.08
C HIS A 924 5.59 6.13 -16.85
N GLY A 925 5.79 4.83 -16.63
CA GLY A 925 4.70 3.85 -16.53
C GLY A 925 4.02 3.56 -17.86
N ILE A 926 4.56 4.06 -18.97
CA ILE A 926 4.02 3.82 -20.31
C ILE A 926 4.55 2.49 -20.79
N LYS A 927 3.64 1.58 -21.13
CA LYS A 927 3.97 0.30 -21.73
C LYS A 927 4.61 0.53 -23.10
N VAL A 928 5.90 0.24 -23.20
CA VAL A 928 6.69 0.37 -24.43
C VAL A 928 6.83 -0.96 -25.17
N PHE A 929 6.63 -2.07 -24.46
CA PHE A 929 6.59 -3.40 -25.04
C PHE A 929 5.50 -4.23 -24.36
N ASP A 930 4.75 -4.98 -25.17
CA ASP A 930 3.80 -5.98 -24.71
C ASP A 930 3.87 -7.18 -25.65
N ALA A 931 4.06 -8.36 -25.08
CA ALA A 931 3.94 -9.62 -25.79
C ALA A 931 3.23 -10.65 -24.93
N SER A 932 2.14 -11.20 -25.46
CA SER A 932 1.52 -12.42 -24.94
C SER A 932 2.11 -13.64 -25.64
N ASN A 933 2.37 -14.70 -24.88
CA ASN A 933 3.10 -15.90 -25.31
C ASN A 933 4.49 -15.55 -25.87
N TYR A 934 5.26 -14.76 -25.10
CA TYR A 934 6.64 -14.43 -25.43
C TYR A 934 7.48 -15.71 -25.48
N VAL A 935 8.13 -15.94 -26.62
CA VAL A 935 8.92 -17.15 -26.91
C VAL A 935 10.16 -16.78 -27.73
N ASN A 936 11.20 -17.61 -27.64
CA ASN A 936 12.45 -17.49 -28.42
C ASN A 936 13.23 -16.18 -28.19
N ASN A 937 12.99 -15.47 -27.09
CA ASN A 937 13.76 -14.27 -26.71
C ASN A 937 13.94 -13.27 -27.86
N THR A 938 12.83 -12.90 -28.51
CA THR A 938 12.87 -12.20 -29.81
C THR A 938 12.94 -10.68 -29.73
N TRP A 939 12.80 -10.08 -28.55
CA TRP A 939 12.70 -8.63 -28.43
C TRP A 939 14.06 -7.95 -28.39
N GLY A 940 14.37 -7.18 -29.44
CA GLY A 940 15.62 -6.41 -29.57
C GLY A 940 15.52 -4.97 -29.05
N GLY A 941 14.66 -4.68 -28.08
CA GLY A 941 14.52 -3.34 -27.52
C GLY A 941 13.75 -2.35 -28.41
N GLU A 942 12.89 -2.83 -29.30
CA GLU A 942 12.05 -2.00 -30.18
C GLU A 942 10.70 -1.65 -29.52
N SER A 943 10.16 -0.44 -29.71
CA SER A 943 8.82 -0.09 -29.22
C SER A 943 7.71 -0.80 -30.00
N THR A 944 6.70 -1.34 -29.32
CA THR A 944 5.49 -1.89 -29.97
C THR A 944 4.34 -0.88 -30.07
N GLU A 945 4.41 0.24 -29.34
CA GLU A 945 3.44 1.33 -29.42
C GLU A 945 4.08 2.59 -30.03
N GLY A 946 3.52 3.10 -31.13
CA GLY A 946 3.82 4.45 -31.65
C GLY A 946 4.91 4.61 -32.72
N GLY A 947 5.74 3.61 -33.05
CA GLY A 947 6.72 3.72 -34.14
C GLY A 947 7.80 2.63 -34.15
N SER A 948 8.35 2.33 -35.32
CA SER A 948 9.32 1.23 -35.57
C SER A 948 10.77 1.58 -35.20
N GLY A 949 10.99 2.07 -33.98
CA GLY A 949 12.31 2.48 -33.49
C GLY A 949 12.77 1.71 -32.25
N LEU A 950 14.09 1.56 -32.12
CA LEU A 950 14.76 1.13 -30.89
C LEU A 950 14.43 2.11 -29.75
N LEU A 951 14.11 1.58 -28.58
CA LEU A 951 13.88 2.34 -27.36
C LEU A 951 15.17 3.07 -26.94
N PRO A 952 15.12 4.22 -26.28
CA PRO A 952 16.34 4.84 -25.75
C PRO A 952 17.11 3.91 -24.78
N ALA A 953 18.41 4.12 -24.63
CA ALA A 953 19.16 3.47 -23.56
C ALA A 953 18.64 3.98 -22.20
N GLY A 954 18.54 3.09 -21.21
CA GLY A 954 18.02 3.43 -19.89
C GLY A 954 17.36 2.26 -19.18
N SER A 955 16.87 2.53 -17.96
CA SER A 955 16.20 1.54 -17.14
C SER A 955 14.72 1.44 -17.49
N TYR A 956 14.25 0.20 -17.60
CA TYR A 956 12.87 -0.13 -17.92
C TYR A 956 12.36 -1.11 -16.87
N TYR A 957 11.14 -0.87 -16.42
CA TYR A 957 10.49 -1.75 -15.48
C TYR A 957 9.77 -2.85 -16.24
N TYR A 958 9.96 -4.11 -15.85
CA TYR A 958 9.25 -5.21 -16.47
C TYR A 958 8.33 -5.91 -15.48
N VAL A 959 7.23 -6.40 -16.03
CA VAL A 959 6.29 -7.28 -15.35
C VAL A 959 6.08 -8.48 -16.26
N ILE A 960 6.44 -9.65 -15.76
CA ILE A 960 6.22 -10.93 -16.43
C ILE A 960 5.18 -11.68 -15.62
N GLU A 961 3.98 -11.76 -16.15
CA GLU A 961 2.89 -12.57 -15.60
C GLU A 961 2.92 -13.91 -16.34
N TYR A 962 2.95 -15.02 -15.63
CA TYR A 962 2.93 -16.34 -16.25
C TYR A 962 2.22 -17.34 -15.36
N THR A 963 1.76 -18.42 -15.98
CA THR A 963 1.32 -19.61 -15.27
C THR A 963 2.53 -20.51 -15.15
N SER A 964 2.96 -20.84 -13.93
CA SER A 964 3.98 -21.87 -13.72
C SER A 964 3.49 -23.19 -14.33
N THR A 965 4.40 -24.14 -14.50
CA THR A 965 4.07 -25.48 -15.00
C THR A 965 3.01 -26.19 -14.14
N GLN A 966 2.93 -25.84 -12.84
CA GLN A 966 1.93 -26.30 -11.87
C GLN A 966 0.55 -25.62 -11.97
N GLY A 967 0.35 -24.71 -12.92
CA GLY A 967 -0.93 -23.99 -13.06
C GLY A 967 -1.08 -22.78 -12.13
N GLU A 968 -0.06 -22.42 -11.36
CA GLU A 968 -0.10 -21.27 -10.46
C GLU A 968 0.18 -19.97 -11.21
N ALA A 969 -0.58 -18.92 -10.91
CA ALA A 969 -0.26 -17.58 -11.41
C ALA A 969 0.96 -17.02 -10.65
N LYS A 970 2.06 -16.78 -11.38
CA LYS A 970 3.28 -16.15 -10.88
C LYS A 970 3.47 -14.79 -11.54
N VAL A 971 4.07 -13.86 -10.79
CA VAL A 971 4.43 -12.55 -11.29
C VAL A 971 5.88 -12.27 -10.92
N THR A 972 6.74 -12.17 -11.92
CA THR A 972 8.13 -11.73 -11.76
C THR A 972 8.23 -10.27 -12.18
N LYS A 973 8.78 -9.44 -11.30
CA LYS A 973 8.94 -7.99 -11.50
C LYS A 973 10.39 -7.63 -11.30
N GLY A 974 10.86 -6.64 -12.03
CA GLY A 974 12.23 -6.18 -11.88
C GLY A 974 12.55 -5.04 -12.84
N TRP A 975 13.82 -4.68 -12.86
CA TRP A 975 14.34 -3.63 -13.72
C TRP A 975 15.33 -4.25 -14.69
N MET A 976 15.23 -3.86 -15.96
CA MET A 976 16.26 -4.16 -16.94
C MET A 976 16.88 -2.86 -17.45
N TYR A 977 18.14 -2.91 -17.85
CA TYR A 977 18.83 -1.80 -18.50
C TYR A 977 19.06 -2.10 -19.98
N ILE A 978 18.55 -1.23 -20.86
CA ILE A 978 18.82 -1.29 -22.30
C ILE A 978 20.04 -0.42 -22.59
N ASN A 979 21.04 -0.97 -23.28
CA ASN A 979 22.26 -0.27 -23.70
C ASN A 979 22.53 -0.54 -25.19
N TYR A 980 23.23 0.34 -25.91
CA TYR A 980 23.50 0.19 -27.35
C TYR A 980 24.99 0.22 -27.70
#